data_AF-F9Q324-F1
#
_entry.id   AF-F9Q324-F1
#
_cell.length_a   1.000
_cell.length_b   1.000
_cell.length_c   1.000
_cell.angle_alpha   90.00
_cell.angle_beta   90.00
_cell.angle_gamma   90.00
#
_symmetry.space_group_name_H-M   'P 1'
#
loop_
_entity.id
_entity.type
_entity.pdbx_description
1 polymer ?
#
loop_
_entity_poly.entity_id
_entity_poly.type
_entity_poly.pdbx_seq_one_letter_code
_entity_poly.pdbx_strand_id
1 'polypeptide(L)'
;MSSTAQNDNGDKPALFEKQGLTVDANGNATVDLTFKDDSEKGKSRFGVFLKFKDTKNNVFVGYDKDGWFWEYKSPTDSTWYKGNRVAAPEPGSVNRLSITLKSDGQLNATNNDEKLFDTVTLPAAVNETLKNEKKIVLKAGSYGNERTVVSVKTDNQEGVKSDDTPAQKETGPAVDDSKVTYDTIQSKVLKAVIDQAFPRIKEYSLNGHTLPGQVQQFNKVFINKHEVTPEVTYKKINETTAEYVMKLRDDANLINAEMTVRLQVVDNQLHFDVTKIVNHNQVTPGQKIDDERKLLSSISFLGNALVSVSSDQAGAKFDGATMSNNTHVSGDDHIDVTNPMKDLAKGYMYGFVSTDKLAAGVWSNSQNSYGGGSYDWTRLTAYKETVGNANYVGIHSSEWQWEKAYKGIVFPEYTKELPSAKVVITEDANADKKVDWQDGAIAYRSIMNNPQGWEKVKDITAYRIAMNFGSQAQNPFLMTLDGIKKINLHTDGLGQGVLLKGYGSEGHDSGHLNYADIGKRIGGVEDFKTLIEKAKKYGAHLGIHVNASETYPESKYFNEKILRKNPDESYSYGWNWLDQGINIDAAYDLAHGRLARWEDLKKNLVKVSTLSMWTFGVMVNQVITVPGLPTFLQKKSINKAGALRLSGDTVVSTTLPSITGQLT
;
A
#
# COMPACT_ATOMS: atom_id res chain seq x y z
N MET A 1 25.86 11.93 19.97
CA MET A 1 25.89 13.39 19.72
C MET A 1 25.27 14.08 20.91
N SER A 2 25.85 15.17 21.42
CA SER A 2 25.36 15.80 22.65
C SER A 2 25.50 17.32 22.60
N SER A 3 24.50 18.05 23.09
CA SER A 3 24.63 19.48 23.36
C SER A 3 25.38 19.74 24.67
N THR A 4 26.01 20.92 24.80
CA THR A 4 26.75 21.31 26.01
C THR A 4 26.08 22.46 26.76
N ALA A 5 26.70 22.92 27.85
CA ALA A 5 26.26 24.09 28.61
C ALA A 5 26.46 25.43 27.88
N GLN A 6 27.30 25.46 26.83
CA GLN A 6 27.53 26.64 26.00
C GLN A 6 26.51 26.77 24.86
N ASN A 7 25.72 25.72 24.62
CA ASN A 7 24.67 25.74 23.61
C ASN A 7 23.35 26.27 24.16
N ASP A 8 22.50 26.72 23.24
CA ASP A 8 21.09 27.02 23.48
C ASP A 8 20.20 26.29 22.45
N ASN A 9 18.93 26.69 22.34
CA ASN A 9 18.00 26.16 21.33
C ASN A 9 17.74 27.14 20.17
N GLY A 10 18.18 28.38 20.29
CA GLY A 10 17.90 29.48 19.37
C GLY A 10 19.09 29.75 18.46
N ASP A 11 19.97 30.67 18.87
CA ASP A 11 21.05 31.18 18.04
C ASP A 11 22.28 30.25 18.01
N LYS A 12 22.50 29.44 19.07
CA LYS A 12 23.71 28.62 19.24
C LYS A 12 23.41 27.15 19.59
N PRO A 13 22.55 26.44 18.83
CA PRO A 13 22.39 25.00 19.02
C PRO A 13 23.67 24.23 18.68
N ALA A 14 23.84 23.03 19.23
CA ALA A 14 24.89 22.14 18.76
C ALA A 14 24.49 21.57 17.39
N LEU A 15 25.32 21.78 16.37
CA LEU A 15 25.10 21.33 15.01
C LEU A 15 26.12 20.25 14.65
N PHE A 16 25.64 19.17 14.04
CA PHE A 16 26.46 18.03 13.62
C PHE A 16 26.29 17.79 12.12
N GLU A 17 27.40 17.49 11.46
CA GLU A 17 27.45 17.31 10.01
C GLU A 17 27.97 15.92 9.69
N LYS A 18 27.37 15.27 8.70
CA LYS A 18 27.85 14.00 8.13
C LYS A 18 28.36 14.27 6.74
N GLN A 19 29.62 13.92 6.47
CA GLN A 19 30.18 14.04 5.12
C GLN A 19 29.33 13.23 4.13
N GLY A 20 29.00 13.85 2.98
CA GLY A 20 28.15 13.25 1.95
C GLY A 20 26.64 13.44 2.16
N LEU A 21 26.18 13.84 3.35
CA LEU A 21 24.78 14.20 3.58
C LEU A 21 24.54 15.66 3.12
N THR A 22 24.03 15.81 1.90
CA THR A 22 23.80 17.11 1.25
C THR A 22 22.60 17.04 0.31
N VAL A 23 22.05 18.19 -0.09
CA VAL A 23 21.00 18.28 -1.12
C VAL A 23 21.53 17.73 -2.45
N ASP A 24 20.73 16.92 -3.13
CA ASP A 24 21.09 16.29 -4.40
C ASP A 24 21.22 17.31 -5.56
N ALA A 25 21.70 16.84 -6.72
CA ALA A 25 21.87 17.68 -7.90
C ALA A 25 20.54 18.27 -8.44
N ASN A 26 19.41 17.65 -8.13
CA ASN A 26 18.08 18.08 -8.54
C ASN A 26 17.43 19.03 -7.53
N GLY A 27 18.12 19.37 -6.43
CA GLY A 27 17.63 20.27 -5.40
C GLY A 27 16.72 19.62 -4.35
N ASN A 28 16.72 18.28 -4.25
CA ASN A 28 15.98 17.53 -3.25
C ASN A 28 16.87 17.22 -2.04
N ALA A 29 16.35 17.45 -0.84
CA ALA A 29 16.96 17.04 0.41
C ALA A 29 16.30 15.76 0.91
N THR A 30 17.10 14.71 1.14
CA THR A 30 16.62 13.44 1.68
C THR A 30 17.45 13.08 2.90
N VAL A 31 16.78 12.74 4.00
CA VAL A 31 17.40 12.28 5.24
C VAL A 31 16.72 10.98 5.63
N ASP A 32 17.52 9.94 5.81
CA ASP A 32 17.10 8.66 6.41
C ASP A 32 18.06 8.39 7.57
N LEU A 33 17.51 8.46 8.79
CA LEU A 33 18.28 8.48 10.03
C LEU A 33 17.72 7.47 11.02
N THR A 34 18.51 6.45 11.35
CA THR A 34 18.23 5.58 12.51
C THR A 34 18.93 6.13 13.75
N PHE A 35 18.18 6.38 14.82
CA PHE A 35 18.72 6.93 16.07
C PHE A 35 17.98 6.46 17.32
N LYS A 36 18.58 6.70 18.49
CA LYS A 36 17.98 6.61 19.81
C LYS A 36 18.15 7.94 20.54
N ASP A 37 17.11 8.39 21.23
CA ASP A 37 17.22 9.52 22.13
C ASP A 37 17.61 9.02 23.52
N ASP A 38 18.80 9.39 23.98
CA ASP A 38 19.35 8.99 25.28
C ASP A 38 19.21 10.12 26.32
N SER A 39 18.48 11.18 25.98
CA SER A 39 18.20 12.28 26.90
C SER A 39 17.24 11.84 28.01
N GLU A 40 17.28 12.56 29.12
CA GLU A 40 16.23 12.46 30.13
C GLU A 40 14.85 12.75 29.52
N LYS A 41 13.82 12.00 29.96
CA LYS A 41 12.46 12.09 29.40
C LYS A 41 11.95 13.54 29.39
N GLY A 42 11.52 14.00 28.21
CA GLY A 42 10.96 15.35 28.02
C GLY A 42 11.98 16.50 28.00
N LYS A 43 13.29 16.22 27.97
CA LYS A 43 14.36 17.25 27.99
C LYS A 43 15.14 17.40 26.68
N SER A 44 14.74 16.65 25.65
CA SER A 44 15.38 16.67 24.32
C SER A 44 14.76 17.72 23.38
N ARG A 45 15.60 18.27 22.49
CA ARG A 45 15.24 19.23 21.43
C ARG A 45 16.04 18.94 20.17
N PHE A 46 15.80 17.74 19.64
CA PHE A 46 16.50 17.18 18.50
C PHE A 46 15.78 17.44 17.17
N GLY A 47 16.53 17.50 16.08
CA GLY A 47 15.96 17.49 14.74
C GLY A 47 16.98 17.70 13.65
N VAL A 48 16.49 17.97 12.44
CA VAL A 48 17.29 18.11 11.23
C VAL A 48 16.97 19.42 10.55
N PHE A 49 17.99 20.21 10.25
CA PHE A 49 17.87 21.34 9.33
C PHE A 49 18.18 20.87 7.90
N LEU A 50 17.30 21.24 6.97
CA LEU A 50 17.42 21.02 5.53
C LEU A 50 17.53 22.37 4.84
N LYS A 51 18.27 22.42 3.71
CA LYS A 51 18.56 23.67 2.99
C LYS A 51 19.03 24.77 3.95
N PHE A 52 19.95 24.41 4.85
CA PHE A 52 20.38 25.24 5.97
C PHE A 52 21.39 26.29 5.50
N LYS A 53 21.07 27.56 5.70
CA LYS A 53 22.01 28.68 5.57
C LYS A 53 22.52 29.13 6.94
N ASP A 54 21.57 29.39 7.85
CA ASP A 54 21.81 29.77 9.24
C ASP A 54 20.55 29.51 10.10
N THR A 55 20.60 29.81 11.40
CA THR A 55 19.50 29.54 12.35
C THR A 55 18.21 30.33 12.07
N LYS A 56 18.26 31.35 11.20
CA LYS A 56 17.13 32.18 10.77
C LYS A 56 16.73 31.96 9.30
N ASN A 57 17.44 31.08 8.59
CA ASN A 57 17.24 30.77 7.17
C ASN A 57 17.40 29.26 6.94
N ASN A 58 16.32 28.51 7.14
CA ASN A 58 16.33 27.04 7.09
C ASN A 58 14.91 26.46 7.00
N VAL A 59 14.86 25.16 6.67
CA VAL A 59 13.72 24.28 6.96
C VAL A 59 14.14 23.31 8.05
N PHE A 60 13.27 23.04 9.01
CA PHE A 60 13.52 22.18 10.15
C PHE A 60 12.41 21.15 10.32
N VAL A 61 12.80 19.93 10.67
CA VAL A 61 11.90 18.89 11.19
C VAL A 61 12.54 18.30 12.43
N GLY A 62 11.80 18.23 13.53
CA GLY A 62 12.29 17.69 14.79
C GLY A 62 11.20 17.57 15.84
N TYR A 63 11.60 17.33 17.09
CA TYR A 63 10.69 17.26 18.21
C TYR A 63 11.25 17.96 19.45
N ASP A 64 10.33 18.24 20.36
CA ASP A 64 10.62 18.63 21.74
C ASP A 64 9.66 17.85 22.67
N LYS A 65 9.50 18.30 23.91
CA LYS A 65 8.60 17.67 24.89
C LYS A 65 7.14 17.54 24.42
N ASP A 66 6.70 18.39 23.49
CA ASP A 66 5.32 18.45 23.00
C ASP A 66 5.15 17.65 21.69
N GLY A 67 6.21 17.01 21.19
CA GLY A 67 6.17 16.12 20.03
C GLY A 67 6.78 16.70 18.75
N TRP A 68 6.55 16.00 17.65
CA TRP A 68 7.14 16.31 16.33
C TRP A 68 6.49 17.51 15.64
N PHE A 69 7.30 18.33 15.00
CA PHE A 69 6.87 19.49 14.24
C PHE A 69 7.85 19.82 13.10
N TRP A 70 7.35 20.56 12.11
CA TRP A 70 8.19 21.27 11.16
C TRP A 70 8.22 22.77 11.48
N GLU A 71 9.28 23.44 11.06
CA GLU A 71 9.45 24.89 11.11
C GLU A 71 10.19 25.33 9.85
N TYR A 72 9.86 26.48 9.29
CA TYR A 72 10.74 27.14 8.33
C TYR A 72 10.98 28.59 8.76
N LYS A 73 12.18 29.07 8.47
CA LYS A 73 12.57 30.46 8.69
C LYS A 73 13.19 31.01 7.42
N SER A 74 12.77 32.22 7.06
CA SER A 74 13.31 32.99 5.96
C SER A 74 13.07 34.48 6.21
N PRO A 75 13.71 35.39 5.46
CA PRO A 75 13.48 36.82 5.60
C PRO A 75 12.07 37.24 5.14
N THR A 76 11.40 36.42 4.32
CA THR A 76 10.09 36.73 3.74
C THR A 76 8.94 36.21 4.59
N ASP A 77 9.10 35.04 5.20
CA ASP A 77 8.08 34.41 6.04
C ASP A 77 8.73 33.38 6.97
N SER A 78 8.15 33.20 8.16
CA SER A 78 8.59 32.22 9.14
C SER A 78 7.40 31.70 9.93
N THR A 79 7.21 30.38 9.96
CA THR A 79 6.13 29.75 10.72
C THR A 79 6.53 28.33 11.09
N TRP A 80 5.67 27.68 11.88
CA TRP A 80 5.85 26.31 12.34
C TRP A 80 4.52 25.57 12.38
N TYR A 81 4.61 24.26 12.56
CA TYR A 81 3.44 23.40 12.70
C TYR A 81 2.66 23.68 13.99
N LYS A 82 1.41 24.12 13.83
CA LYS A 82 0.46 24.45 14.91
C LYS A 82 -0.62 23.38 15.14
N GLY A 83 -0.58 22.29 14.36
CA GLY A 83 -1.52 21.18 14.50
C GLY A 83 -1.15 20.24 15.65
N ASN A 84 -1.95 19.17 15.79
CA ASN A 84 -1.65 18.10 16.74
C ASN A 84 -0.37 17.38 16.33
N ARG A 85 0.54 17.21 17.29
CA ARG A 85 1.87 16.63 17.08
C ARG A 85 1.88 15.14 17.45
N VAL A 86 2.58 14.34 16.65
CA VAL A 86 2.94 12.97 17.04
C VAL A 86 3.88 13.04 18.25
N ALA A 87 3.69 12.15 19.23
CA ALA A 87 4.48 12.16 20.46
C ALA A 87 5.99 12.03 20.20
N ALA A 88 6.80 12.65 21.07
CA ALA A 88 8.25 12.51 21.00
C ALA A 88 8.69 11.07 21.32
N PRO A 89 9.85 10.62 20.82
CA PRO A 89 10.38 9.30 21.15
C PRO A 89 10.54 9.07 22.65
N GLU A 90 10.19 7.86 23.11
CA GLU A 90 10.52 7.42 24.46
C GLU A 90 12.04 7.21 24.60
N PRO A 91 12.67 7.56 25.75
CA PRO A 91 14.10 7.39 25.93
C PRO A 91 14.58 5.96 25.63
N GLY A 92 15.67 5.84 24.85
CA GLY A 92 16.27 4.57 24.44
C GLY A 92 15.55 3.81 23.32
N SER A 93 14.37 4.26 22.87
CA SER A 93 13.65 3.66 21.74
C SER A 93 14.42 3.84 20.43
N VAL A 94 14.36 2.84 19.54
CA VAL A 94 14.94 2.93 18.19
C VAL A 94 13.95 3.64 17.27
N ASN A 95 14.43 4.64 16.54
CA ASN A 95 13.64 5.51 15.68
C ASN A 95 14.23 5.55 14.27
N ARG A 96 13.41 5.35 13.25
CA ARG A 96 13.76 5.51 11.83
C ARG A 96 13.07 6.74 11.27
N LEU A 97 13.78 7.86 11.25
CA LEU A 97 13.29 9.13 10.72
C LEU A 97 13.61 9.24 9.22
N SER A 98 12.57 9.44 8.42
CA SER A 98 12.70 9.81 7.01
C SER A 98 12.15 11.21 6.79
N ILE A 99 12.92 12.09 6.15
CA ILE A 99 12.49 13.43 5.76
C ILE A 99 12.81 13.63 4.28
N THR A 100 11.84 14.13 3.53
CA THR A 100 12.04 14.56 2.14
C THR A 100 11.57 15.99 1.96
N LEU A 101 12.45 16.84 1.41
CA LEU A 101 12.12 18.17 0.93
C LEU A 101 12.49 18.26 -0.55
N LYS A 102 11.48 18.30 -1.41
CA LYS A 102 11.68 18.33 -2.87
C LYS A 102 12.00 19.74 -3.38
N SER A 103 12.44 19.82 -4.63
CA SER A 103 12.74 21.09 -5.31
C SER A 103 11.53 22.02 -5.46
N ASP A 104 10.32 21.46 -5.52
CA ASP A 104 9.04 22.19 -5.53
C ASP A 104 8.61 22.70 -4.14
N GLY A 105 9.39 22.42 -3.09
CA GLY A 105 9.11 22.85 -1.72
C GLY A 105 8.21 21.92 -0.93
N GLN A 106 7.82 20.75 -1.46
CA GLN A 106 7.05 19.76 -0.69
C GLN A 106 7.91 19.08 0.38
N LEU A 107 7.51 19.28 1.63
CA LEU A 107 8.09 18.68 2.84
C LEU A 107 7.20 17.54 3.35
N ASN A 108 7.81 16.36 3.54
CA ASN A 108 7.19 15.20 4.16
C ASN A 108 8.14 14.60 5.18
N ALA A 109 7.60 14.07 6.28
CA ALA A 109 8.40 13.35 7.27
C ALA A 109 7.63 12.21 7.93
N THR A 110 8.35 11.12 8.21
CA THR A 110 7.85 9.96 8.93
C THR A 110 8.85 9.53 9.99
N ASN A 111 8.38 9.03 11.13
CA ASN A 111 9.23 8.33 12.10
C ASN A 111 8.65 6.94 12.35
N ASN A 112 9.47 5.88 12.16
CA ASN A 112 8.99 4.50 12.20
C ASN A 112 7.77 4.27 11.28
N ASP A 113 7.82 4.87 10.08
CA ASP A 113 6.77 4.88 9.06
C ASP A 113 5.42 5.52 9.50
N GLU A 114 5.35 6.09 10.70
CA GLU A 114 4.24 6.95 11.12
C GLU A 114 4.42 8.35 10.53
N LYS A 115 3.39 8.84 9.82
CA LYS A 115 3.37 10.19 9.24
C LYS A 115 3.32 11.24 10.36
N LEU A 116 4.31 12.13 10.39
CA LEU A 116 4.44 13.14 11.46
C LEU A 116 3.47 14.31 11.29
N PHE A 117 3.14 14.67 10.05
CA PHE A 117 2.24 15.77 9.68
C PHE A 117 1.83 15.66 8.21
N ASP A 118 0.73 16.33 7.83
CA ASP A 118 0.30 16.47 6.42
C ASP A 118 1.37 17.18 5.58
N THR A 119 1.52 16.77 4.31
CA THR A 119 2.49 17.37 3.38
C THR A 119 2.36 18.89 3.39
N VAL A 120 3.48 19.57 3.65
CA VAL A 120 3.54 21.02 3.63
C VAL A 120 4.30 21.46 2.41
N THR A 121 3.77 22.45 1.69
CA THR A 121 4.51 23.08 0.60
C THR A 121 4.98 24.45 1.07
N LEU A 122 6.29 24.67 0.98
CA LEU A 122 6.87 25.96 1.26
C LEU A 122 6.26 27.03 0.32
N PRO A 123 5.91 28.21 0.82
CA PRO A 123 5.54 29.33 -0.05
C PRO A 123 6.62 29.59 -1.10
N ALA A 124 6.24 29.98 -2.31
CA ALA A 124 7.17 30.18 -3.42
C ALA A 124 8.35 31.10 -3.05
N ALA A 125 8.09 32.20 -2.32
CA ALA A 125 9.12 33.12 -1.86
C ALA A 125 10.13 32.50 -0.87
N VAL A 126 9.65 31.61 0.02
CA VAL A 126 10.50 30.86 0.96
C VAL A 126 11.34 29.85 0.20
N ASN A 127 10.72 29.09 -0.71
CA ASN A 127 11.42 28.06 -1.48
C ASN A 127 12.49 28.66 -2.40
N GLU A 128 12.21 29.78 -3.08
CA GLU A 128 13.20 30.46 -3.92
C GLU A 128 14.36 31.04 -3.09
N THR A 129 14.09 31.60 -1.91
CA THR A 129 15.15 32.06 -0.98
C THR A 129 16.12 30.93 -0.59
N LEU A 130 15.59 29.74 -0.31
CA LEU A 130 16.38 28.61 0.20
C LEU A 130 16.88 27.66 -0.90
N LYS A 131 16.50 27.88 -2.17
CA LYS A 131 16.68 26.92 -3.28
C LYS A 131 18.12 26.47 -3.50
N ASN A 132 19.08 27.38 -3.31
CA ASN A 132 20.50 27.15 -3.55
C ASN A 132 21.24 26.57 -2.34
N GLU A 133 20.60 26.54 -1.18
CA GLU A 133 21.23 26.06 0.05
C GLU A 133 21.29 24.53 0.05
N LYS A 134 22.49 23.98 0.15
CA LYS A 134 22.73 22.53 0.04
C LYS A 134 22.98 21.84 1.38
N LYS A 135 23.20 22.61 2.44
CA LYS A 135 23.64 22.07 3.72
C LYS A 135 22.50 21.37 4.45
N ILE A 136 22.79 20.19 5.00
CA ILE A 136 21.89 19.43 5.88
C ILE A 136 22.66 19.18 7.17
N VAL A 137 22.08 19.54 8.32
CA VAL A 137 22.75 19.38 9.63
C VAL A 137 21.78 18.85 10.68
N LEU A 138 22.29 18.01 11.59
CA LEU A 138 21.54 17.57 12.76
C LEU A 138 21.70 18.60 13.88
N LYS A 139 20.59 18.91 14.57
CA LYS A 139 20.53 19.86 15.68
C LYS A 139 20.31 19.12 17.00
N ALA A 140 21.10 19.48 18.01
CA ALA A 140 20.85 19.15 19.42
C ALA A 140 20.80 20.46 20.24
N GLY A 141 19.61 20.81 20.74
CA GLY A 141 19.40 22.04 21.52
C GLY A 141 19.61 21.86 23.03
N SER A 142 20.01 22.94 23.71
CA SER A 142 20.04 23.04 25.17
C SER A 142 19.06 24.11 25.66
N TYR A 143 18.52 23.96 26.88
CA TYR A 143 17.70 24.98 27.52
C TYR A 143 17.79 24.92 29.04
N GLY A 144 18.29 25.99 29.66
CA GLY A 144 18.66 25.93 31.07
C GLY A 144 19.62 24.76 31.33
N ASN A 145 19.19 23.82 32.17
CA ASN A 145 19.96 22.61 32.51
C ASN A 145 19.63 21.39 31.64
N GLU A 146 18.65 21.51 30.72
CA GLU A 146 18.26 20.44 29.80
C GLU A 146 19.31 20.26 28.69
N ARG A 147 19.59 19.00 28.34
CA ARG A 147 20.56 18.62 27.29
C ARG A 147 19.92 17.61 26.36
N THR A 148 20.23 17.74 25.08
CA THR A 148 19.88 16.76 24.06
C THR A 148 21.05 15.82 23.85
N VAL A 149 20.83 14.52 24.02
CA VAL A 149 21.81 13.44 23.80
C VAL A 149 21.17 12.39 22.91
N VAL A 150 21.73 12.21 21.71
CA VAL A 150 21.17 11.31 20.69
C VAL A 150 22.26 10.42 20.12
N SER A 151 22.01 9.11 20.12
CA SER A 151 22.86 8.09 19.49
C SER A 151 22.35 7.79 18.09
N VAL A 152 23.08 8.26 17.08
CA VAL A 152 22.80 7.93 15.67
C VAL A 152 23.52 6.63 15.32
N LYS A 153 22.79 5.69 14.69
CA LYS A 153 23.37 4.46 14.17
C LYS A 153 24.36 4.78 13.06
N THR A 154 25.60 4.30 13.17
CA THR A 154 26.62 4.46 12.13
C THR A 154 26.35 3.53 10.94
N ASP A 155 26.73 3.95 9.74
CA ASP A 155 26.59 3.10 8.54
C ASP A 155 27.48 1.86 8.64
N ASN A 156 28.75 2.06 9.04
CA ASN A 156 29.65 0.96 9.34
C ASN A 156 29.29 0.35 10.71
N GLN A 157 28.97 -0.94 10.70
CA GLN A 157 28.69 -1.75 11.88
C GLN A 157 29.73 -2.87 12.08
N GLU A 158 30.80 -2.92 11.27
CA GLU A 158 31.91 -3.85 11.47
C GLU A 158 32.56 -3.61 12.83
N GLY A 159 32.74 -4.68 13.62
CA GLY A 159 33.36 -4.60 14.94
C GLY A 159 32.47 -4.02 16.05
N VAL A 160 31.22 -3.66 15.77
CA VAL A 160 30.22 -3.41 16.81
C VAL A 160 29.90 -4.76 17.45
N LYS A 161 30.25 -4.93 18.73
CA LYS A 161 29.92 -6.16 19.46
C LYS A 161 28.41 -6.33 19.46
N SER A 162 27.92 -7.38 18.81
CA SER A 162 26.64 -7.97 19.14
C SER A 162 26.70 -8.43 20.60
N ASP A 163 25.58 -8.36 21.32
CA ASP A 163 25.46 -9.07 22.58
C ASP A 163 25.53 -10.58 22.27
N ASP A 164 26.77 -11.10 22.21
CA ASP A 164 27.12 -12.51 21.96
C ASP A 164 26.85 -13.36 23.21
N THR A 165 25.63 -13.24 23.76
CA THR A 165 25.14 -14.27 24.67
C THR A 165 24.68 -15.43 23.78
N PRO A 166 25.18 -16.67 23.98
CA PRO A 166 24.68 -17.82 23.24
C PRO A 166 23.17 -17.91 23.43
N ALA A 167 22.41 -17.69 22.36
CA ALA A 167 20.96 -17.74 22.42
C ALA A 167 20.56 -19.19 22.77
N GLN A 168 19.86 -19.36 23.89
CA GLN A 168 19.36 -20.67 24.30
C GLN A 168 18.32 -21.15 23.29
N LYS A 169 18.27 -22.47 23.05
CA LYS A 169 17.18 -23.06 22.27
C LYS A 169 15.84 -22.71 22.90
N GLU A 170 14.92 -22.26 22.07
CA GLU A 170 13.58 -21.89 22.45
C GLU A 170 12.72 -23.15 22.59
N THR A 171 11.79 -23.12 23.53
CA THR A 171 10.80 -24.19 23.74
C THR A 171 9.42 -23.57 23.86
N GLY A 172 8.41 -24.27 23.34
CA GLY A 172 7.02 -23.87 23.41
C GLY A 172 6.11 -25.06 23.70
N PRO A 173 4.80 -24.82 23.89
CA PRO A 173 3.84 -25.89 24.10
C PRO A 173 3.90 -26.91 22.96
N ALA A 174 3.91 -28.20 23.31
CA ALA A 174 3.77 -29.28 22.33
C ALA A 174 2.34 -29.30 21.78
N VAL A 175 2.17 -29.91 20.60
CA VAL A 175 0.86 -30.08 19.98
C VAL A 175 0.09 -31.17 20.72
N ASP A 176 -1.13 -30.86 21.16
CA ASP A 176 -2.08 -31.86 21.67
C ASP A 176 -3.32 -31.88 20.78
N ASP A 177 -3.29 -32.76 19.79
CA ASP A 177 -4.41 -32.98 18.86
C ASP A 177 -5.28 -34.19 19.26
N SER A 178 -5.16 -34.70 20.49
CA SER A 178 -5.86 -35.93 20.92
C SER A 178 -7.39 -35.85 20.80
N LYS A 179 -7.95 -34.64 20.78
CA LYS A 179 -9.39 -34.35 20.64
C LYS A 179 -9.77 -33.77 19.28
N VAL A 180 -8.84 -33.75 18.32
CA VAL A 180 -9.05 -33.14 17.01
C VAL A 180 -9.41 -34.22 16.00
N THR A 181 -10.48 -33.98 15.25
CA THR A 181 -10.87 -34.84 14.13
C THR A 181 -10.44 -34.17 12.84
N TYR A 182 -9.47 -34.77 12.16
CA TYR A 182 -9.00 -34.32 10.85
C TYR A 182 -9.77 -35.00 9.70
N ASP A 183 -9.86 -34.31 8.58
CA ASP A 183 -10.25 -34.83 7.27
C ASP A 183 -9.17 -34.47 6.24
N THR A 184 -9.33 -34.91 5.00
CA THR A 184 -8.44 -34.57 3.89
C THR A 184 -9.22 -34.15 2.66
N ILE A 185 -8.78 -33.05 2.04
CA ILE A 185 -9.18 -32.67 0.69
C ILE A 185 -7.97 -32.72 -0.23
N GLN A 186 -8.14 -33.16 -1.47
CA GLN A 186 -7.03 -33.42 -2.38
C GLN A 186 -7.44 -33.28 -3.85
N SER A 187 -6.51 -32.77 -4.66
CA SER A 187 -6.52 -32.90 -6.11
C SER A 187 -5.76 -34.17 -6.53
N LYS A 188 -5.37 -34.25 -7.80
CA LYS A 188 -4.44 -35.28 -8.28
C LYS A 188 -3.01 -35.11 -7.77
N VAL A 189 -2.61 -33.90 -7.36
CA VAL A 189 -1.21 -33.54 -7.08
C VAL A 189 -0.97 -33.04 -5.67
N LEU A 190 -1.97 -32.38 -5.06
CA LEU A 190 -1.87 -31.79 -3.73
C LEU A 190 -2.91 -32.41 -2.81
N LYS A 191 -2.49 -32.77 -1.61
CA LYS A 191 -3.35 -33.18 -0.50
C LYS A 191 -3.18 -32.19 0.65
N ALA A 192 -4.29 -31.80 1.27
CA ALA A 192 -4.31 -30.98 2.48
C ALA A 192 -5.05 -31.73 3.60
N VAL A 193 -4.44 -31.78 4.78
CA VAL A 193 -5.07 -32.29 6.01
C VAL A 193 -5.74 -31.12 6.72
N ILE A 194 -7.05 -31.19 6.91
CA ILE A 194 -7.88 -30.09 7.41
C ILE A 194 -8.59 -30.49 8.70
N ASP A 195 -8.74 -29.54 9.62
CA ASP A 195 -9.50 -29.73 10.85
C ASP A 195 -11.01 -29.67 10.56
N GLN A 196 -11.84 -30.53 11.17
CA GLN A 196 -13.30 -30.44 11.07
C GLN A 196 -13.89 -29.39 12.03
N ALA A 197 -13.19 -29.02 13.10
CA ALA A 197 -13.69 -28.05 14.08
C ALA A 197 -13.51 -26.59 13.65
N PHE A 198 -12.62 -26.31 12.68
CA PHE A 198 -12.30 -24.98 12.20
C PHE A 198 -11.68 -25.05 10.80
N PRO A 199 -11.81 -24.06 9.91
CA PRO A 199 -11.16 -24.04 8.58
C PRO A 199 -9.64 -23.84 8.67
N ARG A 200 -8.95 -24.80 9.31
CA ARG A 200 -7.51 -24.84 9.56
C ARG A 200 -6.88 -25.96 8.75
N ILE A 201 -5.73 -25.69 8.16
CA ILE A 201 -4.91 -26.69 7.47
C ILE A 201 -3.75 -27.05 8.37
N LYS A 202 -3.59 -28.33 8.68
CA LYS A 202 -2.46 -28.82 9.50
C LYS A 202 -1.20 -28.97 8.66
N GLU A 203 -1.32 -29.61 7.52
CA GLU A 203 -0.21 -29.91 6.62
C GLU A 203 -0.70 -30.08 5.18
N TYR A 204 0.25 -29.88 4.26
CA TYR A 204 0.14 -30.18 2.85
C TYR A 204 1.10 -31.29 2.49
N SER A 205 0.72 -32.11 1.51
CA SER A 205 1.61 -33.05 0.86
C SER A 205 1.52 -32.96 -0.66
N LEU A 206 2.67 -32.80 -1.30
CA LEU A 206 2.84 -32.79 -2.76
C LEU A 206 4.02 -33.71 -3.08
N ASN A 207 3.78 -34.72 -3.92
CA ASN A 207 4.80 -35.69 -4.34
C ASN A 207 5.59 -36.36 -3.19
N GLY A 208 4.94 -36.59 -2.04
CA GLY A 208 5.57 -37.18 -0.85
C GLY A 208 6.39 -36.21 0.01
N HIS A 209 6.55 -34.96 -0.42
CA HIS A 209 7.11 -33.87 0.39
C HIS A 209 6.01 -33.12 1.12
N THR A 210 6.35 -32.45 2.23
CA THR A 210 5.35 -31.79 3.10
C THR A 210 5.73 -30.38 3.49
N LEU A 211 4.73 -29.52 3.60
CA LEU A 211 4.81 -28.22 4.26
C LEU A 211 3.71 -28.12 5.33
N PRO A 212 4.01 -27.59 6.52
CA PRO A 212 3.00 -27.35 7.54
C PRO A 212 2.06 -26.20 7.15
N GLY A 213 0.87 -26.20 7.75
CA GLY A 213 -0.06 -25.07 7.80
C GLY A 213 0.00 -24.41 9.18
N GLN A 214 -1.11 -24.43 9.91
CA GLN A 214 -1.18 -24.06 11.32
C GLN A 214 -1.20 -25.32 12.19
N VAL A 215 -0.06 -25.64 12.80
CA VAL A 215 0.12 -26.87 13.57
C VAL A 215 -0.62 -26.83 14.91
N GLN A 216 -0.47 -25.75 15.68
CA GLN A 216 -1.20 -25.56 16.94
C GLN A 216 -2.63 -25.08 16.70
N GLN A 217 -3.59 -25.62 17.44
CA GLN A 217 -5.00 -25.29 17.23
C GLN A 217 -5.32 -23.88 17.76
N PHE A 218 -5.90 -23.04 16.90
CA PHE A 218 -6.34 -21.68 17.26
C PHE A 218 -7.75 -21.42 16.71
N ASN A 219 -8.75 -21.99 17.38
CA ASN A 219 -10.16 -21.96 16.92
C ASN A 219 -10.85 -20.64 17.30
N LYS A 220 -10.24 -19.52 16.92
CA LYS A 220 -10.69 -18.16 17.23
C LYS A 220 -10.59 -17.30 15.97
N VAL A 221 -11.48 -16.32 15.88
CA VAL A 221 -11.41 -15.24 14.87
C VAL A 221 -11.50 -13.90 15.58
N PHE A 222 -11.10 -12.83 14.90
CA PHE A 222 -11.33 -11.47 15.37
C PHE A 222 -12.34 -10.78 14.46
N ILE A 223 -13.45 -10.37 15.05
CA ILE A 223 -14.53 -9.63 14.37
C ILE A 223 -14.58 -8.24 14.97
N ASN A 224 -14.44 -7.21 14.15
CA ASN A 224 -14.31 -5.83 14.62
C ASN A 224 -13.21 -5.67 15.70
N LYS A 225 -12.11 -6.43 15.57
CA LYS A 225 -10.99 -6.52 16.54
C LYS A 225 -11.33 -7.17 17.89
N HIS A 226 -12.51 -7.77 18.04
CA HIS A 226 -12.88 -8.56 19.22
C HIS A 226 -12.70 -10.04 18.96
N GLU A 227 -12.07 -10.75 19.91
CA GLU A 227 -11.91 -12.20 19.85
C GLU A 227 -13.27 -12.88 19.98
N VAL A 228 -13.59 -13.77 19.03
CA VAL A 228 -14.82 -14.57 19.02
C VAL A 228 -14.47 -16.03 18.78
N THR A 229 -14.98 -16.91 19.63
CA THR A 229 -14.96 -18.36 19.41
C THR A 229 -16.22 -18.75 18.63
N PRO A 230 -16.11 -19.16 17.36
CA PRO A 230 -17.27 -19.48 16.53
C PRO A 230 -17.90 -20.83 16.93
N GLU A 231 -19.22 -20.93 16.80
CA GLU A 231 -19.90 -22.23 16.72
C GLU A 231 -19.79 -22.74 15.27
N VAL A 232 -19.09 -23.86 15.06
CA VAL A 232 -18.75 -24.36 13.72
C VAL A 232 -19.52 -25.64 13.39
N THR A 233 -20.11 -25.67 12.20
CA THR A 233 -20.62 -26.90 11.57
C THR A 233 -19.85 -27.19 10.30
N TYR A 234 -19.29 -28.39 10.22
CA TYR A 234 -18.48 -28.86 9.10
C TYR A 234 -19.27 -29.72 8.12
N LYS A 235 -18.94 -29.60 6.84
CA LYS A 235 -19.41 -30.52 5.80
C LYS A 235 -18.35 -30.70 4.70
N LYS A 236 -17.93 -31.95 4.49
CA LYS A 236 -17.21 -32.33 3.27
C LYS A 236 -18.17 -32.33 2.08
N ILE A 237 -17.89 -31.53 1.06
CA ILE A 237 -18.73 -31.43 -0.14
C ILE A 237 -18.33 -32.51 -1.15
N ASN A 238 -17.03 -32.70 -1.35
CA ASN A 238 -16.44 -33.73 -2.21
C ASN A 238 -14.95 -33.89 -1.87
N GLU A 239 -14.22 -34.72 -2.62
CA GLU A 239 -12.79 -34.98 -2.42
C GLU A 239 -11.90 -33.73 -2.44
N THR A 240 -12.30 -32.67 -3.14
CA THR A 240 -11.50 -31.44 -3.29
C THR A 240 -11.99 -30.30 -2.40
N THR A 241 -13.18 -30.39 -1.79
CA THR A 241 -13.87 -29.24 -1.21
C THR A 241 -14.54 -29.56 0.13
N ALA A 242 -14.35 -28.69 1.12
CA ALA A 242 -15.04 -28.71 2.39
C ALA A 242 -15.57 -27.32 2.77
N GLU A 243 -16.65 -27.28 3.54
CA GLU A 243 -17.30 -26.04 3.98
C GLU A 243 -17.55 -26.03 5.49
N TYR A 244 -17.52 -24.81 6.04
CA TYR A 244 -17.68 -24.51 7.45
C TYR A 244 -18.70 -23.39 7.58
N VAL A 245 -19.82 -23.66 8.25
CA VAL A 245 -20.74 -22.61 8.70
C VAL A 245 -20.31 -22.20 10.09
N MET A 246 -19.96 -20.92 10.25
CA MET A 246 -19.42 -20.36 11.49
C MET A 246 -20.39 -19.30 12.02
N LYS A 247 -21.03 -19.57 13.15
CA LYS A 247 -21.84 -18.57 13.85
C LYS A 247 -20.95 -17.74 14.77
N LEU A 248 -21.13 -16.44 14.72
CA LEU A 248 -20.32 -15.44 15.41
C LEU A 248 -21.23 -14.62 16.30
N ARG A 249 -21.01 -14.70 17.62
CA ARG A 249 -21.85 -14.01 18.59
C ARG A 249 -21.04 -13.42 19.73
N ASP A 250 -21.21 -12.12 19.94
CA ASP A 250 -20.75 -11.37 21.09
C ASP A 250 -21.71 -10.21 21.33
N ASP A 251 -22.65 -10.42 22.24
CA ASP A 251 -23.73 -9.48 22.53
C ASP A 251 -23.18 -8.16 23.12
N ALA A 252 -22.03 -8.17 23.82
CA ALA A 252 -21.44 -6.97 24.42
C ALA A 252 -20.88 -6.00 23.37
N ASN A 253 -20.40 -6.54 22.25
CA ASN A 253 -19.85 -5.78 21.14
C ASN A 253 -20.80 -5.71 19.93
N LEU A 254 -22.07 -6.09 20.11
CA LEU A 254 -23.13 -6.06 19.10
C LEU A 254 -22.84 -6.93 17.86
N ILE A 255 -22.08 -8.02 18.04
CA ILE A 255 -21.75 -8.97 16.97
C ILE A 255 -22.77 -10.09 16.98
N ASN A 256 -23.52 -10.22 15.87
CA ASN A 256 -24.41 -11.33 15.62
C ASN A 256 -24.44 -11.61 14.11
N ALA A 257 -23.65 -12.60 13.68
CA ALA A 257 -23.47 -12.92 12.28
C ALA A 257 -23.26 -14.41 12.04
N GLU A 258 -23.44 -14.83 10.80
CA GLU A 258 -22.96 -16.12 10.29
C GLU A 258 -22.08 -15.90 9.06
N MET A 259 -21.04 -16.69 8.92
CA MET A 259 -20.25 -16.75 7.70
C MET A 259 -20.00 -18.19 7.26
N THR A 260 -19.89 -18.39 5.94
CA THR A 260 -19.56 -19.69 5.36
C THR A 260 -18.17 -19.64 4.76
N VAL A 261 -17.25 -20.43 5.30
CA VAL A 261 -15.88 -20.58 4.78
C VAL A 261 -15.80 -21.86 3.94
N ARG A 262 -15.14 -21.78 2.79
CA ARG A 262 -14.85 -22.92 1.92
C ARG A 262 -13.34 -23.09 1.82
N LEU A 263 -12.88 -24.32 2.03
CA LEU A 263 -11.55 -24.77 1.65
C LEU A 263 -11.66 -25.62 0.40
N GLN A 264 -10.91 -25.29 -0.65
CA GLN A 264 -10.94 -26.01 -1.91
C GLN A 264 -9.53 -26.24 -2.46
N VAL A 265 -9.20 -27.47 -2.85
CA VAL A 265 -7.95 -27.80 -3.54
C VAL A 265 -8.17 -27.86 -5.04
N VAL A 266 -7.40 -27.10 -5.80
CA VAL A 266 -7.42 -27.07 -7.28
C VAL A 266 -5.98 -27.22 -7.77
N ASP A 267 -5.67 -28.32 -8.44
CA ASP A 267 -4.31 -28.68 -8.83
C ASP A 267 -3.35 -28.54 -7.63
N ASN A 268 -2.33 -27.69 -7.69
CA ASN A 268 -1.37 -27.44 -6.61
C ASN A 268 -1.73 -26.23 -5.73
N GLN A 269 -2.99 -25.82 -5.74
CA GLN A 269 -3.49 -24.65 -5.02
C GLN A 269 -4.49 -25.05 -3.93
N LEU A 270 -4.46 -24.34 -2.82
CA LEU A 270 -5.55 -24.30 -1.84
C LEU A 270 -6.20 -22.91 -1.88
N HIS A 271 -7.52 -22.88 -2.02
CA HIS A 271 -8.32 -21.66 -1.96
C HIS A 271 -9.06 -21.64 -0.61
N PHE A 272 -8.93 -20.52 0.10
CA PHE A 272 -9.66 -20.18 1.32
C PHE A 272 -10.61 -19.04 0.96
N ASP A 273 -11.91 -19.31 0.95
CA ASP A 273 -12.92 -18.32 0.55
C ASP A 273 -14.01 -18.20 1.60
N VAL A 274 -14.30 -16.98 2.04
CA VAL A 274 -15.57 -16.69 2.71
C VAL A 274 -16.60 -16.49 1.61
N THR A 275 -17.50 -17.47 1.45
CA THR A 275 -18.46 -17.52 0.33
C THR A 275 -19.79 -16.84 0.64
N LYS A 276 -20.08 -16.62 1.92
CA LYS A 276 -21.30 -15.96 2.40
C LYS A 276 -21.03 -15.30 3.75
N ILE A 277 -21.58 -14.11 3.93
CA ILE A 277 -21.65 -13.39 5.21
C ILE A 277 -23.08 -12.91 5.40
N VAL A 278 -23.66 -13.13 6.57
CA VAL A 278 -24.95 -12.56 6.97
C VAL A 278 -24.75 -11.87 8.30
N ASN A 279 -24.93 -10.55 8.31
CA ASN A 279 -25.05 -9.76 9.54
C ASN A 279 -26.54 -9.76 9.94
N HIS A 280 -26.85 -10.18 11.16
CA HIS A 280 -28.23 -10.20 11.66
C HIS A 280 -28.68 -8.85 12.21
N ASN A 281 -27.77 -7.88 12.35
CA ASN A 281 -28.13 -6.49 12.60
C ASN A 281 -28.73 -5.84 11.34
N GLN A 282 -29.64 -4.87 11.51
CA GLN A 282 -30.24 -4.16 10.38
C GLN A 282 -29.25 -3.15 9.79
N VAL A 283 -28.60 -3.54 8.69
CA VAL A 283 -27.66 -2.70 7.94
C VAL A 283 -28.16 -2.54 6.51
N THR A 284 -28.17 -1.32 5.97
CA THR A 284 -28.58 -1.06 4.59
C THR A 284 -27.59 -0.09 3.92
N PRO A 285 -26.88 -0.51 2.86
CA PRO A 285 -25.96 0.35 2.12
C PRO A 285 -26.60 1.67 1.67
N GLY A 286 -25.88 2.77 1.82
CA GLY A 286 -26.35 4.12 1.48
C GLY A 286 -27.36 4.73 2.47
N GLN A 287 -27.76 4.00 3.51
CA GLN A 287 -28.62 4.52 4.58
C GLN A 287 -27.80 4.87 5.82
N LYS A 288 -28.42 5.63 6.71
CA LYS A 288 -27.85 5.93 8.02
C LYS A 288 -27.96 4.72 8.94
N ILE A 289 -26.90 4.42 9.68
CA ILE A 289 -26.89 3.50 10.81
C ILE A 289 -26.87 4.29 12.12
N ASP A 290 -27.52 3.74 13.15
CA ASP A 290 -27.62 4.35 14.47
C ASP A 290 -26.36 4.12 15.32
N ASP A 291 -25.73 2.96 15.18
CA ASP A 291 -24.47 2.61 15.84
C ASP A 291 -23.55 1.83 14.87
N GLU A 292 -22.40 2.42 14.53
CA GLU A 292 -21.44 1.80 13.60
C GLU A 292 -20.88 0.46 14.14
N ARG A 293 -20.94 0.19 15.45
CA ARG A 293 -20.53 -1.09 16.04
C ARG A 293 -21.39 -2.27 15.58
N LYS A 294 -22.60 -2.01 15.07
CA LYS A 294 -23.48 -3.03 14.49
C LYS A 294 -23.02 -3.52 13.12
N LEU A 295 -22.13 -2.77 12.45
CA LEU A 295 -21.54 -3.19 11.19
C LEU A 295 -20.57 -4.33 11.41
N LEU A 296 -20.56 -5.33 10.53
CA LEU A 296 -19.48 -6.30 10.48
C LEU A 296 -18.31 -5.70 9.67
N SER A 297 -17.50 -4.87 10.33
CA SER A 297 -16.49 -4.01 9.68
C SER A 297 -15.22 -4.73 9.29
N SER A 298 -14.76 -5.63 10.14
CA SER A 298 -13.54 -6.38 9.90
C SER A 298 -13.62 -7.84 10.33
N ILE A 299 -12.94 -8.70 9.58
CA ILE A 299 -12.89 -10.14 9.78
C ILE A 299 -11.44 -10.57 9.70
N SER A 300 -10.94 -11.27 10.72
CA SER A 300 -9.56 -11.71 10.78
C SER A 300 -9.46 -13.15 11.28
N PHE A 301 -8.67 -13.94 10.55
CA PHE A 301 -8.23 -15.28 10.92
C PHE A 301 -6.75 -15.29 11.34
N LEU A 302 -6.18 -14.12 11.69
CA LEU A 302 -4.83 -14.02 12.25
C LEU A 302 -4.68 -14.98 13.45
N GLY A 303 -3.55 -15.67 13.52
CA GLY A 303 -3.36 -16.83 14.41
C GLY A 303 -3.60 -18.19 13.74
N ASN A 304 -4.20 -18.24 12.55
CA ASN A 304 -4.22 -19.44 11.70
C ASN A 304 -3.36 -19.23 10.45
N ALA A 305 -2.13 -19.76 10.46
CA ALA A 305 -1.27 -19.75 9.29
C ALA A 305 -1.90 -20.58 8.16
N LEU A 306 -1.95 -20.02 6.95
CA LEU A 306 -2.41 -20.73 5.77
C LEU A 306 -1.33 -21.72 5.30
N VAL A 307 -0.05 -21.36 5.45
CA VAL A 307 1.12 -22.21 5.22
C VAL A 307 2.24 -21.75 6.13
N SER A 308 3.14 -22.64 6.54
CA SER A 308 4.31 -22.33 7.34
C SER A 308 5.51 -23.21 6.95
N VAL A 309 6.66 -22.94 7.54
CA VAL A 309 7.83 -23.83 7.52
C VAL A 309 8.42 -23.97 8.92
N SER A 310 8.91 -25.17 9.23
CA SER A 310 9.53 -25.50 10.51
C SER A 310 11.05 -25.42 10.45
N SER A 311 11.69 -24.96 11.52
CA SER A 311 13.14 -24.99 11.68
C SER A 311 13.76 -26.39 11.65
N ASP A 312 12.95 -27.45 11.83
CA ASP A 312 13.41 -28.84 11.73
C ASP A 312 13.51 -29.32 10.26
N GLN A 313 12.95 -28.57 9.30
CA GLN A 313 13.01 -28.90 7.88
C GLN A 313 14.31 -28.38 7.26
N ALA A 314 14.93 -29.19 6.39
CA ALA A 314 16.13 -28.77 5.68
C ALA A 314 15.82 -27.59 4.76
N GLY A 315 16.70 -26.58 4.77
CA GLY A 315 16.53 -25.37 3.95
C GLY A 315 15.37 -24.48 4.37
N ALA A 316 14.85 -24.61 5.60
CA ALA A 316 13.72 -23.82 6.09
C ALA A 316 13.99 -22.31 6.02
N LYS A 317 13.19 -21.62 5.20
CA LYS A 317 13.36 -20.20 4.94
C LYS A 317 12.04 -19.48 4.71
N PHE A 318 11.99 -18.22 5.12
CA PHE A 318 10.94 -17.27 4.80
C PHE A 318 11.51 -16.09 4.01
N ASP A 319 10.83 -15.69 2.96
CA ASP A 319 11.17 -14.52 2.15
C ASP A 319 9.90 -13.67 1.97
N GLY A 320 9.97 -12.38 2.28
CA GLY A 320 8.81 -11.49 2.25
C GLY A 320 9.14 -10.10 1.73
N ALA A 321 8.18 -9.45 1.08
CA ALA A 321 8.35 -8.12 0.50
C ALA A 321 7.41 -7.09 1.16
N THR A 322 7.95 -5.91 1.48
CA THR A 322 7.23 -4.74 1.97
C THR A 322 7.40 -3.55 1.01
N MET A 323 6.56 -2.53 1.15
CA MET A 323 6.69 -1.33 0.32
C MET A 323 7.97 -0.57 0.67
N SER A 324 8.82 -0.35 -0.33
CA SER A 324 9.93 0.60 -0.27
C SER A 324 9.99 1.43 -1.55
N ASN A 325 10.08 2.74 -1.39
CA ASN A 325 10.34 3.69 -2.47
C ASN A 325 11.73 4.31 -2.36
N ASN A 326 12.54 3.85 -1.41
CA ASN A 326 13.91 4.29 -1.21
C ASN A 326 14.85 3.40 -2.03
N THR A 327 15.57 3.99 -2.98
CA THR A 327 16.50 3.27 -3.86
C THR A 327 17.66 2.60 -3.12
N HIS A 328 17.93 2.98 -1.87
CA HIS A 328 19.03 2.44 -1.06
C HIS A 328 18.59 1.32 -0.11
N VAL A 329 17.29 1.16 0.13
CA VAL A 329 16.75 0.19 1.12
C VAL A 329 15.77 -0.72 0.41
N SER A 330 16.14 -2.00 0.28
CA SER A 330 15.21 -3.01 -0.23
C SER A 330 14.00 -3.12 0.69
N GLY A 331 12.84 -3.41 0.10
CA GLY A 331 11.63 -3.78 0.84
C GLY A 331 11.60 -5.26 1.25
N ASP A 332 12.60 -6.05 0.82
CA ASP A 332 12.62 -7.50 0.98
C ASP A 332 13.35 -7.93 2.28
N ASP A 333 12.75 -8.87 3.00
CA ASP A 333 13.35 -9.60 4.10
C ASP A 333 13.62 -11.05 3.68
N HIS A 334 14.84 -11.52 3.94
CA HIS A 334 15.27 -12.91 3.74
C HIS A 334 15.65 -13.49 5.10
N ILE A 335 14.86 -14.43 5.62
CA ILE A 335 14.96 -14.92 7.00
C ILE A 335 15.10 -16.43 7.00
N ASP A 336 16.26 -16.91 7.46
CA ASP A 336 16.43 -18.33 7.75
C ASP A 336 15.60 -18.70 8.98
N VAL A 337 14.83 -19.78 8.89
CA VAL A 337 13.94 -20.23 9.97
C VAL A 337 14.70 -21.22 10.85
N THR A 338 15.18 -20.75 12.00
CA THR A 338 16.04 -21.50 12.91
C THR A 338 15.50 -21.53 14.34
N ASN A 339 16.03 -22.43 15.17
CA ASN A 339 15.87 -22.38 16.62
C ASN A 339 17.24 -22.26 17.31
N PRO A 340 17.56 -21.14 17.98
CA PRO A 340 16.73 -19.94 18.16
C PRO A 340 16.68 -19.04 16.91
N MET A 341 15.75 -18.07 16.88
CA MET A 341 15.71 -17.00 15.88
C MET A 341 15.08 -15.72 16.45
N LYS A 342 15.32 -14.57 15.82
CA LYS A 342 14.65 -13.31 16.21
C LYS A 342 13.13 -13.43 16.08
N ASP A 343 12.42 -12.73 16.95
CA ASP A 343 10.96 -12.66 16.85
C ASP A 343 10.51 -12.05 15.53
N LEU A 344 9.40 -12.58 15.00
CA LEU A 344 8.78 -12.13 13.77
C LEU A 344 7.27 -12.00 13.99
N ALA A 345 6.77 -10.79 13.77
CA ALA A 345 5.36 -10.43 13.82
C ALA A 345 5.16 -9.21 12.91
N LYS A 346 5.20 -9.42 11.59
CA LYS A 346 5.33 -8.33 10.61
C LYS A 346 4.37 -8.52 9.43
N GLY A 347 3.81 -7.40 8.96
CA GLY A 347 2.99 -7.36 7.76
C GLY A 347 3.82 -7.34 6.48
N TYR A 348 3.33 -8.01 5.43
CA TYR A 348 3.98 -8.12 4.12
C TYR A 348 2.98 -7.98 2.97
N MET A 349 3.47 -7.49 1.84
CA MET A 349 2.73 -7.47 0.57
C MET A 349 2.73 -8.87 -0.07
N TYR A 350 3.91 -9.49 -0.11
CA TYR A 350 4.15 -10.83 -0.67
C TYR A 350 4.95 -11.63 0.34
N GLY A 351 4.69 -12.93 0.45
CA GLY A 351 5.34 -13.80 1.41
C GLY A 351 5.43 -15.23 0.88
N PHE A 352 6.60 -15.81 1.10
CA PHE A 352 6.96 -17.15 0.65
C PHE A 352 7.64 -17.92 1.78
N VAL A 353 7.35 -19.20 1.88
CA VAL A 353 8.09 -20.15 2.72
C VAL A 353 8.63 -21.27 1.85
N SER A 354 9.82 -21.77 2.17
CA SER A 354 10.43 -22.86 1.42
C SER A 354 11.25 -23.79 2.31
N THR A 355 11.40 -25.03 1.81
CA THR A 355 12.38 -26.02 2.24
C THR A 355 13.27 -26.37 1.04
N ASP A 356 14.18 -27.32 1.22
CA ASP A 356 14.98 -27.89 0.13
C ASP A 356 14.16 -28.73 -0.89
N LYS A 357 12.84 -28.86 -0.70
CA LYS A 357 11.94 -29.69 -1.54
C LYS A 357 10.71 -28.96 -2.04
N LEU A 358 10.11 -28.08 -1.24
CA LEU A 358 8.87 -27.38 -1.58
C LEU A 358 8.97 -25.90 -1.27
N ALA A 359 8.37 -25.08 -2.12
CA ALA A 359 8.10 -23.67 -1.87
C ALA A 359 6.60 -23.40 -1.90
N ALA A 360 6.15 -22.40 -1.16
CA ALA A 360 4.78 -21.95 -1.16
C ALA A 360 4.68 -20.42 -1.14
N GLY A 361 3.71 -19.88 -1.87
CA GLY A 361 3.36 -18.45 -1.86
C GLY A 361 1.90 -18.24 -1.48
N VAL A 362 1.61 -17.16 -0.74
CA VAL A 362 0.25 -16.83 -0.27
C VAL A 362 -0.25 -15.54 -0.90
N TRP A 363 -1.45 -15.58 -1.46
CA TRP A 363 -2.19 -14.41 -1.91
C TRP A 363 -3.40 -14.16 -1.02
N SER A 364 -3.77 -12.90 -0.82
CA SER A 364 -5.02 -12.49 -0.15
C SER A 364 -5.56 -11.23 -0.81
N ASN A 365 -6.88 -11.09 -0.89
CA ASN A 365 -7.52 -9.84 -1.28
C ASN A 365 -7.69 -8.83 -0.13
N SER A 366 -7.12 -9.12 1.06
CA SER A 366 -7.06 -8.18 2.18
C SER A 366 -6.48 -6.82 1.73
N GLN A 367 -7.15 -5.74 2.11
CA GLN A 367 -6.68 -4.36 1.92
C GLN A 367 -6.16 -3.79 3.25
N ASN A 368 -5.64 -4.66 4.13
CA ASN A 368 -5.11 -4.27 5.42
C ASN A 368 -3.93 -3.31 5.30
N SER A 369 -3.82 -2.44 6.31
CA SER A 369 -2.72 -1.52 6.50
C SER A 369 -2.46 -1.41 7.99
N TYR A 370 -1.22 -1.68 8.41
CA TYR A 370 -0.78 -1.48 9.80
C TYR A 370 -0.20 -0.07 10.03
N GLY A 371 -0.08 0.74 8.97
CA GLY A 371 0.54 2.06 8.99
C GLY A 371 0.96 2.51 7.58
N GLY A 372 1.69 3.63 7.48
CA GLY A 372 2.28 4.05 6.21
C GLY A 372 3.54 3.26 5.84
N GLY A 373 4.15 3.61 4.70
CA GLY A 373 5.45 3.06 4.30
C GLY A 373 5.47 1.53 4.27
N SER A 374 6.41 0.92 4.97
CA SER A 374 6.58 -0.55 5.01
C SER A 374 5.42 -1.30 5.68
N TYR A 375 4.56 -0.60 6.44
CA TYR A 375 3.38 -1.17 7.10
C TYR A 375 2.10 -1.09 6.24
N ASP A 376 2.17 -0.43 5.08
CA ASP A 376 1.04 -0.29 4.17
C ASP A 376 0.99 -1.45 3.15
N TRP A 377 -0.18 -1.70 2.55
CA TRP A 377 -0.40 -2.80 1.58
C TRP A 377 -0.11 -4.19 2.14
N THR A 378 -0.09 -4.32 3.46
CA THR A 378 0.28 -5.52 4.21
C THR A 378 -0.89 -6.49 4.27
N ARG A 379 -1.18 -7.12 3.13
CA ARG A 379 -2.25 -8.13 2.96
C ARG A 379 -1.94 -9.47 3.63
N LEU A 380 -0.67 -9.70 3.95
CA LEU A 380 -0.19 -10.88 4.67
C LEU A 380 0.44 -10.45 5.99
N THR A 381 0.41 -11.35 6.97
CA THR A 381 1.17 -11.20 8.21
C THR A 381 1.97 -12.47 8.44
N ALA A 382 3.28 -12.35 8.68
CA ALA A 382 4.15 -13.45 9.05
C ALA A 382 4.38 -13.46 10.56
N TYR A 383 4.21 -14.63 11.18
CA TYR A 383 4.43 -14.84 12.61
C TYR A 383 5.42 -15.96 12.86
N LYS A 384 6.30 -15.75 13.83
CA LYS A 384 7.05 -16.80 14.50
C LYS A 384 6.18 -17.43 15.58
N GLU A 385 6.12 -18.75 15.61
CA GLU A 385 5.51 -19.54 16.67
C GLU A 385 6.44 -20.69 17.08
N THR A 386 6.83 -20.76 18.36
CA THR A 386 7.62 -21.87 18.89
C THR A 386 6.68 -22.99 19.36
N VAL A 387 6.80 -24.17 18.76
CA VAL A 387 5.97 -25.34 19.07
C VAL A 387 6.87 -26.52 19.41
N GLY A 388 6.79 -27.01 20.64
CA GLY A 388 7.74 -27.99 21.16
C GLY A 388 9.18 -27.43 21.10
N ASN A 389 10.04 -28.02 20.28
CA ASN A 389 11.42 -27.60 20.09
C ASN A 389 11.69 -26.95 18.72
N ALA A 390 10.64 -26.72 17.93
CA ALA A 390 10.77 -26.15 16.58
C ALA A 390 10.18 -24.75 16.55
N ASN A 391 10.84 -23.86 15.80
CA ASN A 391 10.29 -22.57 15.44
C ASN A 391 9.61 -22.69 14.08
N TYR A 392 8.38 -22.21 14.00
CA TYR A 392 7.62 -22.09 12.77
C TYR A 392 7.56 -20.63 12.35
N VAL A 393 7.73 -20.37 11.07
CA VAL A 393 7.30 -19.09 10.47
C VAL A 393 6.10 -19.38 9.58
N GLY A 394 4.94 -18.86 10.00
CA GLY A 394 3.66 -19.01 9.31
C GLY A 394 3.24 -17.75 8.59
N ILE A 395 2.60 -17.91 7.43
CA ILE A 395 2.00 -16.82 6.65
C ILE A 395 0.49 -16.86 6.81
N HIS A 396 -0.06 -15.76 7.26
CA HIS A 396 -1.48 -15.55 7.50
C HIS A 396 -2.00 -14.53 6.50
N SER A 397 -3.29 -14.62 6.12
CA SER A 397 -3.96 -13.43 5.59
C SER A 397 -4.11 -12.41 6.71
N SER A 398 -3.82 -11.15 6.41
CA SER A 398 -4.17 -10.04 7.29
C SER A 398 -5.68 -9.80 7.30
N GLU A 399 -6.13 -8.88 8.17
CA GLU A 399 -7.53 -8.55 8.37
C GLU A 399 -8.23 -8.16 7.05
N TRP A 400 -9.42 -8.70 6.81
CA TRP A 400 -10.29 -8.28 5.71
C TRP A 400 -11.30 -7.23 6.16
N GLN A 401 -11.76 -6.44 5.19
CA GLN A 401 -12.75 -5.38 5.39
C GLN A 401 -14.08 -5.81 4.78
N TRP A 402 -15.20 -5.44 5.41
CA TRP A 402 -16.54 -5.75 4.90
C TRP A 402 -17.47 -4.53 4.98
N GLU A 403 -18.38 -4.45 5.93
CA GLU A 403 -19.34 -3.34 6.06
C GLU A 403 -18.69 -2.12 6.73
N LYS A 404 -18.57 -0.99 6.02
CA LYS A 404 -18.02 0.25 6.58
C LYS A 404 -18.97 1.42 6.40
N ALA A 405 -18.78 2.46 7.21
CA ALA A 405 -19.55 3.69 7.14
C ALA A 405 -18.62 4.91 7.26
N TYR A 406 -19.19 6.07 6.93
CA TYR A 406 -18.59 7.37 7.23
C TYR A 406 -19.64 8.29 7.84
N LYS A 407 -19.38 8.76 9.06
CA LYS A 407 -20.31 9.63 9.83
C LYS A 407 -21.72 9.04 9.90
N GLY A 408 -21.81 7.73 10.14
CA GLY A 408 -23.06 6.98 10.22
C GLY A 408 -23.72 6.66 8.88
N ILE A 409 -23.19 7.06 7.73
CA ILE A 409 -23.73 6.63 6.42
C ILE A 409 -22.97 5.39 5.95
N VAL A 410 -23.68 4.28 5.79
CA VAL A 410 -23.10 3.01 5.32
C VAL A 410 -22.67 3.16 3.86
N PHE A 411 -21.45 2.72 3.53
CA PHE A 411 -20.96 2.80 2.15
C PHE A 411 -21.79 1.97 1.17
N PRO A 412 -21.76 2.29 -0.14
CA PRO A 412 -22.46 1.52 -1.16
C PRO A 412 -22.05 0.04 -1.22
N GLU A 413 -22.96 -0.82 -1.66
CA GLU A 413 -22.77 -2.28 -1.72
C GLU A 413 -21.47 -2.70 -2.44
N TYR A 414 -21.07 -1.97 -3.49
CA TYR A 414 -19.91 -2.31 -4.31
C TYR A 414 -18.56 -2.15 -3.59
N THR A 415 -18.53 -1.52 -2.41
CA THR A 415 -17.30 -1.42 -1.60
C THR A 415 -17.00 -2.72 -0.86
N LYS A 416 -17.99 -3.64 -0.77
CA LYS A 416 -17.82 -4.93 -0.11
C LYS A 416 -17.28 -5.95 -1.10
N GLU A 417 -16.21 -6.61 -0.72
CA GLU A 417 -15.61 -7.71 -1.46
C GLU A 417 -15.43 -8.90 -0.50
N LEU A 418 -15.87 -10.09 -0.91
CA LEU A 418 -15.83 -11.25 -0.03
C LEU A 418 -14.37 -11.64 0.27
N PRO A 419 -14.02 -11.93 1.54
CA PRO A 419 -12.69 -12.39 1.91
C PRO A 419 -12.23 -13.62 1.11
N SER A 420 -11.03 -13.55 0.55
CA SER A 420 -10.42 -14.64 -0.21
C SER A 420 -8.90 -14.64 -0.02
N ALA A 421 -8.33 -15.83 0.15
CA ALA A 421 -6.91 -16.09 0.15
C ALA A 421 -6.59 -17.40 -0.56
N LYS A 422 -5.37 -17.52 -1.05
CA LYS A 422 -4.90 -18.70 -1.78
C LYS A 422 -3.48 -19.04 -1.40
N VAL A 423 -3.18 -20.33 -1.36
CA VAL A 423 -1.82 -20.87 -1.26
C VAL A 423 -1.54 -21.64 -2.54
N VAL A 424 -0.35 -21.51 -3.09
CA VAL A 424 0.15 -22.40 -4.14
C VAL A 424 1.43 -23.04 -3.67
N ILE A 425 1.57 -24.36 -3.90
CA ILE A 425 2.73 -25.15 -3.49
C ILE A 425 3.42 -25.69 -4.74
N THR A 426 4.75 -25.67 -4.74
CA THR A 426 5.55 -26.08 -5.90
C THR A 426 6.85 -26.75 -5.47
N GLU A 427 7.35 -27.64 -6.33
CA GLU A 427 8.77 -28.02 -6.36
C GLU A 427 9.54 -26.99 -7.20
N ASP A 428 10.72 -27.34 -7.71
CA ASP A 428 11.51 -26.53 -8.66
C ASP A 428 10.65 -26.16 -9.89
N ALA A 429 10.51 -24.86 -10.14
CA ALA A 429 9.72 -24.26 -11.21
C ALA A 429 10.57 -23.46 -12.22
N ASN A 430 11.89 -23.37 -12.02
CA ASN A 430 12.80 -22.63 -12.90
C ASN A 430 13.95 -23.50 -13.48
N ALA A 431 13.99 -24.79 -13.14
CA ALA A 431 14.96 -25.80 -13.53
C ALA A 431 16.40 -25.54 -13.07
N ASP A 432 16.59 -24.85 -11.94
CA ASP A 432 17.91 -24.60 -11.34
C ASP A 432 18.34 -25.67 -10.30
N LYS A 433 17.48 -26.67 -10.04
CA LYS A 433 17.65 -27.79 -9.12
C LYS A 433 17.73 -27.39 -7.65
N LYS A 434 17.21 -26.22 -7.30
CA LYS A 434 16.98 -25.75 -5.93
C LYS A 434 15.50 -25.42 -5.80
N VAL A 435 15.05 -25.33 -4.56
CA VAL A 435 13.70 -24.88 -4.26
C VAL A 435 13.81 -23.72 -3.30
N ASP A 436 13.37 -22.54 -3.74
CA ASP A 436 13.35 -21.32 -2.94
C ASP A 436 12.13 -20.44 -3.25
N TRP A 437 12.12 -19.20 -2.74
CA TRP A 437 11.02 -18.27 -2.95
C TRP A 437 10.77 -17.93 -4.42
N GLN A 438 11.75 -18.09 -5.33
CA GLN A 438 11.58 -17.82 -6.75
C GLN A 438 10.63 -18.82 -7.40
N ASP A 439 10.72 -20.10 -7.02
CA ASP A 439 9.77 -21.13 -7.47
C ASP A 439 8.36 -20.80 -6.98
N GLY A 440 8.27 -20.46 -5.69
CA GLY A 440 7.04 -19.94 -5.08
C GLY A 440 6.47 -18.75 -5.86
N ALA A 441 7.31 -17.79 -6.25
CA ALA A 441 6.92 -16.61 -7.01
C ALA A 441 6.49 -16.92 -8.45
N ILE A 442 7.10 -17.92 -9.10
CA ILE A 442 6.66 -18.40 -10.42
C ILE A 442 5.26 -19.00 -10.32
N ALA A 443 5.03 -19.88 -9.35
CA ALA A 443 3.74 -20.51 -9.12
C ALA A 443 2.67 -19.49 -8.67
N TYR A 444 3.07 -18.49 -7.88
CA TYR A 444 2.22 -17.42 -7.33
C TYR A 444 1.44 -16.65 -8.39
N ARG A 445 2.01 -16.50 -9.60
CA ARG A 445 1.34 -15.81 -10.71
C ARG A 445 -0.03 -16.42 -11.07
N SER A 446 -0.24 -17.70 -10.78
CA SER A 446 -1.49 -18.42 -11.04
C SER A 446 -2.60 -18.13 -10.01
N ILE A 447 -2.27 -17.59 -8.85
CA ILE A 447 -3.22 -17.29 -7.77
C ILE A 447 -3.40 -15.80 -7.47
N MET A 448 -2.42 -14.96 -7.85
CA MET A 448 -2.43 -13.54 -7.55
C MET A 448 -3.51 -12.75 -8.29
N ASN A 449 -3.88 -11.59 -7.74
CA ASN A 449 -4.64 -10.60 -8.49
C ASN A 449 -3.76 -9.98 -9.60
N ASN A 450 -4.37 -9.66 -10.73
CA ASN A 450 -3.71 -8.99 -11.84
C ASN A 450 -4.34 -7.61 -12.04
N PRO A 451 -3.57 -6.50 -12.01
CA PRO A 451 -4.09 -5.16 -12.26
C PRO A 451 -4.81 -5.12 -13.61
N GLN A 452 -6.06 -4.64 -13.66
CA GLN A 452 -6.84 -4.68 -14.90
C GLN A 452 -6.08 -3.99 -16.06
N GLY A 453 -5.90 -4.72 -17.17
CA GLY A 453 -5.26 -4.25 -18.40
C GLY A 453 -3.72 -4.18 -18.36
N TRP A 454 -3.09 -4.82 -17.37
CA TRP A 454 -1.63 -5.01 -17.26
C TRP A 454 -1.01 -5.56 -18.55
N GLU A 455 -1.76 -6.34 -19.33
CA GLU A 455 -1.30 -6.97 -20.58
C GLU A 455 -0.84 -5.95 -21.62
N LYS A 456 -1.35 -4.71 -21.54
CA LYS A 456 -1.02 -3.64 -22.48
C LYS A 456 0.31 -2.96 -22.15
N VAL A 457 0.80 -3.07 -20.92
CA VAL A 457 1.97 -2.30 -20.45
C VAL A 457 3.20 -2.55 -21.30
N LYS A 458 3.45 -3.82 -21.65
CA LYS A 458 4.60 -4.24 -22.48
C LYS A 458 4.63 -3.59 -23.87
N ASP A 459 3.47 -3.21 -24.41
CA ASP A 459 3.33 -2.66 -25.77
C ASP A 459 3.23 -1.13 -25.76
N ILE A 460 3.23 -0.49 -24.59
CA ILE A 460 3.24 0.97 -24.46
C ILE A 460 4.67 1.45 -24.24
N THR A 461 5.37 1.71 -25.34
CA THR A 461 6.77 2.16 -25.31
C THR A 461 6.88 3.68 -25.14
N ALA A 462 6.04 4.44 -25.85
CA ALA A 462 6.13 5.90 -25.88
C ALA A 462 5.04 6.56 -25.03
N TYR A 463 5.24 6.62 -23.71
CA TYR A 463 4.39 7.42 -22.83
C TYR A 463 4.70 8.92 -22.96
N ARG A 464 3.65 9.76 -23.07
CA ARG A 464 3.79 11.22 -23.11
C ARG A 464 2.55 11.92 -22.58
N ILE A 465 2.71 13.18 -22.17
CA ILE A 465 1.61 14.09 -21.84
C ILE A 465 1.30 14.99 -23.04
N ALA A 466 0.01 15.23 -23.30
CA ALA A 466 -0.47 16.34 -24.12
C ALA A 466 -1.29 17.26 -23.20
N MET A 467 -0.78 18.48 -22.98
CA MET A 467 -1.25 19.36 -21.91
C MET A 467 -2.04 20.55 -22.45
N ASN A 468 -3.18 20.85 -21.84
CA ASN A 468 -3.91 22.12 -21.99
C ASN A 468 -4.03 22.80 -20.63
N PHE A 469 -4.02 24.12 -20.60
CA PHE A 469 -4.05 24.90 -19.35
C PHE A 469 -4.55 26.33 -19.59
N GLY A 470 -5.39 26.85 -18.68
CA GLY A 470 -5.74 28.28 -18.62
C GLY A 470 -6.45 28.83 -19.86
N SER A 471 -7.43 28.10 -20.40
CA SER A 471 -8.23 28.50 -21.58
C SER A 471 -7.47 28.60 -22.91
N GLN A 472 -6.17 28.28 -22.96
CA GLN A 472 -5.29 28.53 -24.11
C GLN A 472 -5.45 27.53 -25.27
N ALA A 473 -6.01 26.34 -25.02
CA ALA A 473 -6.15 25.27 -26.02
C ALA A 473 -4.83 24.92 -26.75
N GLN A 474 -3.73 24.75 -26.01
CA GLN A 474 -2.38 24.50 -26.54
C GLN A 474 -2.27 23.21 -27.36
N ASN A 475 -3.03 22.17 -27.00
CA ASN A 475 -3.02 20.85 -27.62
C ASN A 475 -4.46 20.38 -27.88
N PRO A 476 -5.16 20.90 -28.91
CA PRO A 476 -6.48 20.39 -29.30
C PRO A 476 -6.44 18.89 -29.62
N PHE A 477 -7.56 18.18 -29.48
CA PHE A 477 -7.57 16.73 -29.61
C PHE A 477 -7.10 16.24 -30.99
N LEU A 478 -7.53 16.88 -32.07
CA LEU A 478 -7.09 16.48 -33.42
C LEU A 478 -5.62 16.82 -33.70
N MET A 479 -5.07 17.87 -33.10
CA MET A 479 -3.63 18.16 -33.16
C MET A 479 -2.82 17.07 -32.45
N THR A 480 -3.35 16.54 -31.34
CA THR A 480 -2.72 15.42 -30.63
C THR A 480 -2.61 14.17 -31.53
N LEU A 481 -3.59 13.93 -32.42
CA LEU A 481 -3.54 12.82 -33.38
C LEU A 481 -2.37 12.95 -34.37
N ASP A 482 -2.03 14.17 -34.80
CA ASP A 482 -0.86 14.36 -35.66
C ASP A 482 0.45 14.12 -34.90
N GLY A 483 0.49 14.45 -33.60
CA GLY A 483 1.56 14.03 -32.70
C GLY A 483 1.71 12.50 -32.64
N ILE A 484 0.59 11.77 -32.55
CA ILE A 484 0.57 10.29 -32.57
C ILE A 484 1.13 9.75 -33.89
N LYS A 485 0.69 10.28 -35.03
CA LYS A 485 1.20 9.89 -36.36
C LYS A 485 2.70 10.16 -36.49
N LYS A 486 3.17 11.31 -35.98
CA LYS A 486 4.59 11.68 -36.02
C LYS A 486 5.45 10.70 -35.23
N ILE A 487 5.04 10.33 -34.02
CA ILE A 487 5.76 9.33 -33.23
C ILE A 487 5.70 7.97 -33.91
N ASN A 488 4.53 7.56 -34.43
CA ASN A 488 4.41 6.31 -35.16
C ASN A 488 5.40 6.21 -36.34
N LEU A 489 5.60 7.27 -37.11
CA LEU A 489 6.60 7.30 -38.19
C LEU A 489 8.03 7.19 -37.65
N HIS A 490 8.32 7.84 -36.52
CA HIS A 490 9.66 7.90 -35.95
C HIS A 490 10.06 6.61 -35.22
N THR A 491 9.07 5.86 -34.73
CA THR A 491 9.26 4.64 -33.95
C THR A 491 8.85 3.39 -34.72
N ASP A 492 8.63 3.50 -36.04
CA ASP A 492 8.18 2.41 -36.91
C ASP A 492 6.99 1.61 -36.34
N GLY A 493 5.99 2.34 -35.81
CA GLY A 493 4.75 1.73 -35.31
C GLY A 493 4.78 1.18 -33.88
N LEU A 494 5.82 1.44 -33.08
CA LEU A 494 5.77 1.12 -31.64
C LEU A 494 4.56 1.79 -30.94
N GLY A 495 3.98 1.07 -29.97
CA GLY A 495 2.78 1.51 -29.26
C GLY A 495 3.01 2.70 -28.31
N GLN A 496 1.94 3.46 -28.07
CA GLN A 496 2.01 4.77 -27.42
C GLN A 496 1.01 4.89 -26.26
N GLY A 497 1.34 5.72 -25.29
CA GLY A 497 0.47 6.06 -24.15
C GLY A 497 0.38 7.57 -24.00
N VAL A 498 -0.71 8.18 -24.47
CA VAL A 498 -0.88 9.64 -24.43
C VAL A 498 -1.82 10.04 -23.31
N LEU A 499 -1.28 10.68 -22.28
CA LEU A 499 -2.03 11.25 -21.16
C LEU A 499 -2.50 12.67 -21.51
N LEU A 500 -3.81 12.86 -21.58
CA LEU A 500 -4.48 14.14 -21.83
C LEU A 500 -4.64 14.89 -20.50
N LYS A 501 -3.64 15.70 -20.17
CA LYS A 501 -3.63 16.53 -18.96
C LYS A 501 -4.33 17.85 -19.26
N GLY A 502 -5.50 18.08 -18.66
CA GLY A 502 -6.38 19.19 -19.05
C GLY A 502 -7.32 18.87 -20.21
N TYR A 503 -7.80 17.63 -20.29
CA TYR A 503 -8.81 17.23 -21.31
C TYR A 503 -10.19 17.87 -21.10
N GLY A 504 -10.47 18.36 -19.89
CA GLY A 504 -11.77 18.90 -19.49
C GLY A 504 -11.70 20.38 -19.10
N SER A 505 -12.85 21.03 -18.99
CA SER A 505 -12.97 22.44 -18.59
C SER A 505 -12.04 23.36 -19.41
N GLU A 506 -11.32 24.27 -18.76
CA GLU A 506 -10.35 25.20 -19.32
C GLU A 506 -8.91 24.65 -19.41
N GLY A 507 -8.70 23.40 -19.01
CA GLY A 507 -7.38 22.75 -18.98
C GLY A 507 -7.06 22.10 -17.63
N HIS A 508 -5.77 21.84 -17.38
CA HIS A 508 -5.29 21.25 -16.13
C HIS A 508 -5.61 22.16 -14.96
N ASP A 509 -6.06 21.58 -13.85
CA ASP A 509 -6.38 22.28 -12.59
C ASP A 509 -7.49 23.33 -12.79
N SER A 510 -8.52 22.96 -13.58
CA SER A 510 -9.75 23.72 -13.77
C SER A 510 -10.96 22.77 -13.78
N GLY A 511 -12.09 23.20 -13.21
CA GLY A 511 -13.37 22.47 -13.23
C GLY A 511 -13.35 21.09 -12.57
N HIS A 512 -12.45 20.87 -11.60
CA HIS A 512 -12.27 19.57 -10.97
C HIS A 512 -13.52 19.02 -10.29
N LEU A 513 -13.53 17.68 -10.27
CA LEU A 513 -14.62 16.71 -10.12
C LEU A 513 -15.56 16.50 -11.32
N ASN A 514 -15.78 17.48 -12.20
CA ASN A 514 -16.72 17.30 -13.32
C ASN A 514 -16.08 16.54 -14.50
N TYR A 515 -15.86 15.23 -14.32
CA TYR A 515 -15.15 14.40 -15.31
C TYR A 515 -15.80 14.40 -16.69
N ALA A 516 -17.12 14.56 -16.75
CA ALA A 516 -17.88 14.51 -17.99
C ALA A 516 -17.77 15.80 -18.84
N ASP A 517 -17.20 16.89 -18.30
CA ASP A 517 -17.07 18.18 -18.96
C ASP A 517 -15.83 18.25 -19.86
N ILE A 518 -15.93 17.65 -21.03
CA ILE A 518 -14.88 17.64 -22.05
C ILE A 518 -14.64 19.07 -22.59
N GLY A 519 -13.39 19.51 -22.62
CA GLY A 519 -13.02 20.88 -22.93
C GLY A 519 -13.52 21.34 -24.30
N LYS A 520 -14.36 22.37 -24.34
CA LYS A 520 -15.01 22.85 -25.57
C LYS A 520 -14.03 23.53 -26.53
N ARG A 521 -13.09 24.31 -25.99
CA ARG A 521 -12.08 25.06 -26.78
C ARG A 521 -11.06 24.15 -27.50
N ILE A 522 -10.92 22.90 -27.05
CA ILE A 522 -10.00 21.90 -27.64
C ILE A 522 -10.70 20.90 -28.57
N GLY A 523 -11.96 21.18 -28.94
CA GLY A 523 -12.75 20.38 -29.89
C GLY A 523 -13.91 19.59 -29.26
N GLY A 524 -14.05 19.63 -27.94
CA GLY A 524 -15.15 18.99 -27.22
C GLY A 524 -15.20 17.46 -27.40
N VAL A 525 -16.37 16.88 -27.14
CA VAL A 525 -16.57 15.42 -27.15
C VAL A 525 -16.46 14.81 -28.55
N GLU A 526 -16.75 15.57 -29.59
CA GLU A 526 -16.72 15.10 -30.99
C GLU A 526 -15.28 14.83 -31.44
N ASP A 527 -14.39 15.79 -31.26
CA ASP A 527 -12.98 15.63 -31.59
C ASP A 527 -12.28 14.64 -30.66
N PHE A 528 -12.70 14.56 -29.39
CA PHE A 528 -12.15 13.57 -28.48
C PHE A 528 -12.50 12.13 -28.94
N LYS A 529 -13.76 11.88 -29.34
CA LYS A 529 -14.17 10.59 -29.92
C LYS A 529 -13.39 10.28 -31.20
N THR A 530 -13.21 11.27 -32.06
CA THR A 530 -12.44 11.13 -33.30
C THR A 530 -10.97 10.77 -33.02
N LEU A 531 -10.35 11.42 -32.04
CA LEU A 531 -9.00 11.10 -31.58
C LEU A 531 -8.92 9.65 -31.07
N ILE A 532 -9.85 9.22 -30.20
CA ILE A 532 -9.92 7.84 -29.68
C ILE A 532 -10.03 6.81 -30.81
N GLU A 533 -10.90 7.06 -31.78
CA GLU A 533 -11.11 6.14 -32.90
C GLU A 533 -9.87 6.04 -33.79
N LYS A 534 -9.32 7.17 -34.20
CA LYS A 534 -8.18 7.21 -35.14
C LYS A 534 -6.85 6.80 -34.50
N ALA A 535 -6.68 7.02 -33.20
CA ALA A 535 -5.47 6.62 -32.46
C ALA A 535 -5.21 5.10 -32.51
N LYS A 536 -6.27 4.28 -32.58
CA LYS A 536 -6.16 2.81 -32.59
C LYS A 536 -5.29 2.27 -33.73
N LYS A 537 -5.35 2.90 -34.91
CA LYS A 537 -4.57 2.50 -36.08
C LYS A 537 -3.05 2.56 -35.83
N TYR A 538 -2.63 3.34 -34.84
CA TYR A 538 -1.23 3.61 -34.53
C TYR A 538 -0.79 3.01 -33.18
N GLY A 539 -1.56 2.04 -32.65
CA GLY A 539 -1.28 1.44 -31.34
C GLY A 539 -1.27 2.46 -30.19
N ALA A 540 -1.96 3.59 -30.34
CA ALA A 540 -1.94 4.67 -29.36
C ALA A 540 -3.10 4.55 -28.37
N HIS A 541 -2.76 4.31 -27.11
CA HIS A 541 -3.68 4.29 -25.98
C HIS A 541 -3.78 5.70 -25.38
N LEU A 542 -5.01 6.14 -25.13
CA LEU A 542 -5.27 7.47 -24.56
C LEU A 542 -5.65 7.32 -23.09
N GLY A 543 -5.16 8.24 -22.25
CA GLY A 543 -5.60 8.37 -20.88
C GLY A 543 -5.99 9.81 -20.57
N ILE A 544 -6.77 10.00 -19.51
CA ILE A 544 -7.16 11.33 -19.02
C ILE A 544 -6.65 11.56 -17.61
N HIS A 545 -6.31 12.82 -17.31
CA HIS A 545 -5.94 13.25 -15.98
C HIS A 545 -7.17 13.79 -15.22
N VAL A 546 -7.44 13.25 -14.04
CA VAL A 546 -8.57 13.65 -13.17
C VAL A 546 -8.10 13.84 -11.74
N ASN A 547 -8.93 14.49 -10.92
CA ASN A 547 -8.69 14.71 -9.51
C ASN A 547 -9.91 14.28 -8.69
N ALA A 548 -9.69 13.60 -7.57
CA ALA A 548 -10.72 13.14 -6.64
C ALA A 548 -10.42 13.54 -5.18
N SER A 549 -9.62 14.59 -5.01
CA SER A 549 -9.14 15.10 -3.72
C SER A 549 -9.29 16.61 -3.57
N GLU A 550 -9.43 17.35 -4.67
CA GLU A 550 -9.57 18.80 -4.69
C GLU A 550 -10.59 19.23 -5.75
N THR A 551 -11.27 20.36 -5.51
CA THR A 551 -12.21 20.99 -6.44
C THR A 551 -12.09 22.52 -6.40
N TYR A 552 -12.57 23.16 -7.47
CA TYR A 552 -12.61 24.61 -7.62
C TYR A 552 -14.05 25.13 -7.72
N PRO A 553 -14.32 26.40 -7.35
CA PRO A 553 -15.67 26.97 -7.38
C PRO A 553 -16.38 26.90 -8.74
N GLU A 554 -15.66 26.91 -9.87
CA GLU A 554 -16.28 26.83 -11.19
C GLU A 554 -16.86 25.46 -11.54
N SER A 555 -16.56 24.41 -10.77
CA SER A 555 -17.06 23.06 -11.03
C SER A 555 -18.54 22.91 -10.70
N LYS A 556 -19.28 22.20 -11.56
CA LYS A 556 -20.68 21.78 -11.32
C LYS A 556 -20.84 21.01 -9.98
N TYR A 557 -19.82 20.26 -9.57
CA TYR A 557 -19.86 19.44 -8.36
C TYR A 557 -19.31 20.15 -7.11
N PHE A 558 -18.92 21.42 -7.23
CA PHE A 558 -18.58 22.23 -6.07
C PHE A 558 -19.82 22.45 -5.21
N ASN A 559 -19.79 21.90 -3.99
CA ASN A 559 -20.87 22.02 -3.03
C ASN A 559 -20.31 21.95 -1.62
N GLU A 560 -20.79 22.79 -0.69
CA GLU A 560 -20.26 22.84 0.67
C GLU A 560 -20.18 21.47 1.36
N LYS A 561 -21.14 20.57 1.10
CA LYS A 561 -21.19 19.25 1.74
C LYS A 561 -20.03 18.33 1.35
N ILE A 562 -19.48 18.49 0.15
CA ILE A 562 -18.35 17.67 -0.33
C ILE A 562 -17.00 18.22 0.15
N LEU A 563 -16.95 19.48 0.59
CA LEU A 563 -15.71 20.15 0.97
C LEU A 563 -15.20 19.59 2.30
N ARG A 564 -13.90 19.34 2.36
CA ARG A 564 -13.23 18.93 3.58
C ARG A 564 -13.09 20.14 4.50
N LYS A 565 -13.50 19.98 5.75
CA LYS A 565 -13.28 20.95 6.83
C LYS A 565 -12.27 20.40 7.83
N ASN A 566 -11.48 21.29 8.41
CA ASN A 566 -10.60 21.02 9.54
C ASN A 566 -11.44 20.84 10.83
N PRO A 567 -10.85 20.38 11.94
CA PRO A 567 -11.57 20.23 13.21
C PRO A 567 -12.19 21.52 13.75
N ASP A 568 -11.63 22.69 13.41
CA ASP A 568 -12.14 24.01 13.77
C ASP A 568 -13.21 24.56 12.79
N GLU A 569 -13.73 23.68 11.92
CA GLU A 569 -14.71 23.96 10.88
C GLU A 569 -14.24 24.85 9.72
N SER A 570 -12.98 25.32 9.74
CA SER A 570 -12.38 26.03 8.61
C SER A 570 -12.21 25.09 7.40
N TYR A 571 -12.23 25.64 6.18
CA TYR A 571 -11.99 24.83 4.99
C TYR A 571 -10.55 24.32 4.94
N SER A 572 -10.40 23.06 4.55
CA SER A 572 -9.10 22.48 4.21
C SER A 572 -8.73 22.95 2.80
N TYR A 573 -8.09 24.12 2.70
CA TYR A 573 -7.64 24.67 1.43
C TYR A 573 -6.60 23.76 0.76
N GLY A 574 -6.73 23.63 -0.56
CA GLY A 574 -5.82 22.91 -1.42
C GLY A 574 -4.84 23.86 -2.11
N TRP A 575 -4.49 23.56 -3.36
CA TRP A 575 -3.54 24.36 -4.12
C TRP A 575 -4.15 25.66 -4.66
N ASN A 576 -3.36 26.73 -4.69
CA ASN A 576 -3.74 28.00 -5.32
C ASN A 576 -2.88 28.24 -6.55
N TRP A 577 -3.48 28.21 -7.74
CA TRP A 577 -2.75 28.39 -9.00
C TRP A 577 -3.49 29.26 -10.01
N LEU A 578 -4.55 28.74 -10.64
CA LEU A 578 -5.50 29.57 -11.41
C LEU A 578 -6.50 30.22 -10.44
N ASP A 579 -7.08 29.37 -9.60
CA ASP A 579 -8.00 29.72 -8.53
C ASP A 579 -7.57 28.97 -7.25
N GLN A 580 -8.05 29.43 -6.10
CA GLN A 580 -7.83 28.75 -4.83
C GLN A 580 -8.69 27.48 -4.75
N GLY A 581 -8.06 26.31 -4.81
CA GLY A 581 -8.69 25.02 -4.61
C GLY A 581 -9.08 24.75 -3.16
N ILE A 582 -10.10 23.92 -2.98
CA ILE A 582 -10.52 23.39 -1.67
C ILE A 582 -10.51 21.86 -1.74
N ASN A 583 -9.89 21.22 -0.75
CA ASN A 583 -9.87 19.77 -0.65
C ASN A 583 -11.29 19.24 -0.46
N ILE A 584 -11.56 18.03 -0.95
CA ILE A 584 -12.82 17.32 -0.72
C ILE A 584 -12.67 16.19 0.29
N ASP A 585 -13.76 15.87 0.94
CA ASP A 585 -13.86 14.71 1.83
C ASP A 585 -14.14 13.47 0.98
N ALA A 586 -13.09 12.69 0.69
CA ALA A 586 -13.19 11.52 -0.20
C ALA A 586 -14.08 10.40 0.38
N ALA A 587 -14.17 10.28 1.71
CA ALA A 587 -15.05 9.32 2.36
C ALA A 587 -16.51 9.77 2.24
N TYR A 588 -16.79 11.06 2.46
CA TYR A 588 -18.10 11.63 2.16
C TYR A 588 -18.48 11.38 0.70
N ASP A 589 -17.60 11.72 -0.23
CA ASP A 589 -17.84 11.59 -1.67
C ASP A 589 -18.12 10.15 -2.10
N LEU A 590 -17.42 9.16 -1.53
CA LEU A 590 -17.69 7.74 -1.72
C LEU A 590 -19.10 7.35 -1.25
N ALA A 591 -19.50 7.80 -0.06
CA ALA A 591 -20.83 7.55 0.50
C ALA A 591 -21.97 8.26 -0.26
N HIS A 592 -21.67 9.35 -0.98
CA HIS A 592 -22.65 10.24 -1.60
C HIS A 592 -22.61 10.23 -3.14
N GLY A 593 -22.21 9.11 -3.74
CA GLY A 593 -22.44 8.87 -5.17
C GLY A 593 -21.31 9.29 -6.11
N ARG A 594 -20.05 9.30 -5.66
CA ARG A 594 -18.87 9.48 -6.54
C ARG A 594 -18.93 8.65 -7.84
N LEU A 595 -19.45 7.42 -7.77
CA LEU A 595 -19.58 6.52 -8.93
C LEU A 595 -20.33 7.16 -10.10
N ALA A 596 -21.37 7.96 -9.85
CA ALA A 596 -22.18 8.58 -10.88
C ALA A 596 -21.35 9.48 -11.81
N ARG A 597 -20.32 10.16 -11.29
CA ARG A 597 -19.45 11.03 -12.11
C ARG A 597 -18.60 10.24 -13.09
N TRP A 598 -18.19 9.03 -12.72
CA TRP A 598 -17.51 8.11 -13.63
C TRP A 598 -18.46 7.55 -14.69
N GLU A 599 -19.71 7.27 -14.31
CA GLU A 599 -20.76 6.82 -15.23
C GLU A 599 -21.13 7.92 -16.25
N ASP A 600 -21.20 9.17 -15.82
CA ASP A 600 -21.44 10.33 -16.70
C ASP A 600 -20.32 10.48 -17.74
N LEU A 601 -19.05 10.41 -17.31
CA LEU A 601 -17.90 10.43 -18.22
C LEU A 601 -18.00 9.28 -19.24
N LYS A 602 -18.27 8.06 -18.75
CA LYS A 602 -18.42 6.88 -19.61
C LYS A 602 -19.55 7.09 -20.61
N LYS A 603 -20.71 7.60 -20.18
CA LYS A 603 -21.87 7.86 -21.05
C LYS A 603 -21.54 8.89 -22.13
N ASN A 604 -20.80 9.96 -21.80
CA ASN A 604 -20.39 10.97 -22.78
C ASN A 604 -19.44 10.41 -23.84
N LEU A 605 -18.57 9.46 -23.47
CA LEU A 605 -17.59 8.87 -24.38
C LEU A 605 -18.09 7.61 -25.11
N VAL A 606 -19.07 6.88 -24.59
CA VAL A 606 -19.53 5.59 -25.16
C VAL A 606 -20.65 5.78 -26.19
N LYS A 607 -20.23 5.89 -27.46
CA LYS A 607 -20.84 5.16 -28.60
C LYS A 607 -19.79 4.29 -29.34
N VAL A 608 -18.62 4.09 -28.73
CA VAL A 608 -17.49 3.34 -29.28
C VAL A 608 -17.27 2.09 -28.42
N SER A 609 -17.44 0.91 -29.00
CA SER A 609 -17.48 -0.41 -28.33
C SER A 609 -16.14 -0.89 -27.72
N THR A 610 -15.11 -0.04 -27.70
CA THR A 610 -13.74 -0.42 -27.30
C THR A 610 -13.00 0.80 -26.73
N LEU A 611 -13.43 1.28 -25.57
CA LEU A 611 -12.73 2.35 -24.85
C LEU A 611 -11.57 1.72 -24.04
N SER A 612 -10.36 1.74 -24.60
CA SER A 612 -9.12 1.51 -23.84
C SER A 612 -8.64 2.87 -23.29
N MET A 613 -9.43 3.48 -22.42
CA MET A 613 -9.06 4.73 -21.77
C MET A 613 -8.68 4.47 -20.33
N TRP A 614 -7.52 4.97 -19.94
CA TRP A 614 -7.01 4.88 -18.58
C TRP A 614 -7.21 6.22 -17.88
N THR A 615 -7.51 6.18 -16.59
CA THR A 615 -7.66 7.39 -15.76
C THR A 615 -6.45 7.49 -14.85
N PHE A 616 -5.68 8.57 -14.99
CA PHE A 616 -4.66 8.94 -14.02
C PHE A 616 -5.27 9.93 -13.04
N GLY A 617 -5.54 9.46 -11.81
CA GLY A 617 -5.97 10.29 -10.70
C GLY A 617 -4.77 10.69 -9.85
N VAL A 618 -4.68 11.96 -9.44
CA VAL A 618 -3.89 12.33 -8.27
C VAL A 618 -4.85 12.35 -7.08
N MET A 619 -4.55 11.51 -6.08
CA MET A 619 -5.08 11.69 -4.73
C MET A 619 -3.95 12.19 -3.86
N VAL A 620 -3.99 13.46 -3.46
CA VAL A 620 -3.08 13.98 -2.45
C VAL A 620 -3.65 13.55 -1.09
N ASN A 621 -2.81 12.92 -0.26
CA ASN A 621 -3.07 12.61 1.15
C ASN A 621 -3.99 11.43 1.57
N GLN A 622 -4.51 10.57 0.69
CA GLN A 622 -5.17 9.31 1.15
C GLN A 622 -4.94 8.14 0.18
N VAL A 623 -4.30 7.08 0.67
CA VAL A 623 -4.33 5.76 0.03
C VAL A 623 -5.73 5.20 0.25
N ILE A 624 -6.59 5.31 -0.75
CA ILE A 624 -7.75 4.44 -0.88
C ILE A 624 -7.47 3.59 -2.11
N THR A 625 -7.08 2.34 -1.91
CA THR A 625 -7.46 1.31 -2.87
C THR A 625 -8.96 1.41 -3.02
N VAL A 626 -9.45 1.84 -4.17
CA VAL A 626 -10.87 1.69 -4.50
C VAL A 626 -10.98 0.24 -4.97
N PRO A 627 -11.45 -0.71 -4.14
CA PRO A 627 -11.73 -2.04 -4.63
C PRO A 627 -12.96 -1.91 -5.54
N GLY A 628 -12.95 -2.60 -6.67
CA GLY A 628 -14.19 -2.84 -7.42
C GLY A 628 -14.57 -1.90 -8.57
N LEU A 629 -13.86 -0.81 -8.85
CA LEU A 629 -14.16 -0.03 -10.08
C LEU A 629 -13.87 -0.79 -11.40
N PRO A 630 -12.80 -1.60 -11.51
CA PRO A 630 -12.54 -2.37 -12.73
C PRO A 630 -13.50 -3.57 -12.85
N THR A 631 -13.77 -4.27 -11.74
CA THR A 631 -14.48 -5.56 -11.73
C THR A 631 -15.97 -5.44 -12.06
N PHE A 632 -16.61 -4.31 -11.75
CA PHE A 632 -18.05 -4.16 -11.96
C PHE A 632 -18.44 -3.78 -13.39
N LEU A 633 -17.58 -3.03 -14.10
CA LEU A 633 -17.91 -2.47 -15.42
C LEU A 633 -17.95 -3.50 -16.55
N GLN A 634 -17.47 -4.74 -16.31
CA GLN A 634 -17.51 -5.84 -17.28
C GLN A 634 -18.42 -7.01 -16.88
N LYS A 635 -18.76 -7.19 -15.58
CA LYS A 635 -19.63 -8.29 -15.13
C LYS A 635 -21.02 -8.28 -15.77
N LYS A 636 -21.54 -7.12 -16.19
CA LYS A 636 -22.81 -7.03 -16.95
C LYS A 636 -22.74 -7.59 -18.39
N SER A 637 -21.56 -7.96 -18.89
CA SER A 637 -21.37 -8.45 -20.27
C SER A 637 -20.93 -9.91 -20.41
N ILE A 638 -20.63 -10.62 -19.30
CA ILE A 638 -20.03 -11.97 -19.34
C ILE A 638 -21.03 -13.10 -19.04
N ASN A 639 -22.30 -12.80 -18.73
CA ASN A 639 -23.38 -13.80 -18.78
C ASN A 639 -23.79 -14.08 -20.23
N LYS A 640 -22.88 -14.65 -21.03
CA LYS A 640 -23.08 -15.41 -22.30
C LYS A 640 -21.77 -15.42 -23.11
N ALA A 641 -20.83 -16.28 -22.77
CA ALA A 641 -19.97 -16.97 -23.75
C ALA A 641 -19.18 -18.05 -23.03
N GLY A 642 -19.38 -19.29 -23.49
CA GLY A 642 -18.74 -20.48 -22.95
C GLY A 642 -17.25 -20.56 -23.23
N ALA A 643 -16.64 -21.51 -22.53
CA ALA A 643 -15.25 -21.92 -22.55
C ALA A 643 -14.61 -21.96 -23.94
N LEU A 644 -13.38 -21.46 -24.04
CA LEU A 644 -12.39 -21.99 -24.98
C LEU A 644 -11.00 -21.96 -24.36
N ARG A 645 -10.44 -23.17 -24.19
CA ARG A 645 -9.04 -23.46 -23.91
C ARG A 645 -8.19 -22.99 -25.09
N LEU A 646 -6.99 -22.47 -24.82
CA LEU A 646 -5.90 -22.46 -25.78
C LEU A 646 -4.62 -22.95 -25.11
N SER A 647 -4.18 -24.10 -25.58
CA SER A 647 -2.87 -24.74 -25.41
C SER A 647 -1.85 -24.14 -26.38
N GLY A 648 -0.56 -24.18 -26.04
CA GLY A 648 0.52 -24.29 -27.03
C GLY A 648 1.67 -23.31 -26.86
N ASP A 649 2.73 -23.80 -26.22
CA ASP A 649 4.16 -23.57 -26.41
C ASP A 649 4.62 -22.61 -27.53
N THR A 650 5.53 -21.69 -27.20
CA THR A 650 6.76 -21.48 -27.97
C THR A 650 7.83 -20.82 -27.08
N VAL A 651 8.93 -21.55 -26.86
CA VAL A 651 10.18 -21.08 -26.26
C VAL A 651 10.92 -20.24 -27.30
N VAL A 652 11.31 -19.00 -26.94
CA VAL A 652 12.43 -18.31 -27.60
C VAL A 652 13.27 -17.61 -26.54
N SER A 653 14.44 -18.21 -26.30
CA SER A 653 15.60 -17.63 -25.62
C SER A 653 16.27 -16.62 -26.55
N THR A 654 16.50 -15.40 -26.08
CA THR A 654 17.64 -14.57 -26.53
C THR A 654 18.08 -13.63 -25.40
N THR A 655 19.18 -14.00 -24.77
CA THR A 655 20.13 -13.10 -24.11
C THR A 655 20.72 -12.11 -25.13
N LEU A 656 21.01 -10.87 -24.72
CA LEU A 656 22.09 -9.99 -25.23
C LEU A 656 22.18 -8.73 -24.32
N PRO A 657 23.34 -8.04 -24.24
CA PRO A 657 23.90 -7.48 -23.02
C PRO A 657 23.83 -5.95 -22.93
N SER A 658 24.17 -5.44 -21.75
CA SER A 658 24.40 -4.04 -21.41
C SER A 658 25.39 -3.35 -22.35
N ILE A 659 25.04 -2.17 -22.87
CA ILE A 659 26.00 -1.20 -23.38
C ILE A 659 25.66 0.16 -22.77
N THR A 660 26.56 0.60 -21.89
CA THR A 660 26.72 1.97 -21.41
C THR A 660 27.27 2.86 -22.54
N GLY A 661 26.74 4.07 -22.66
CA GLY A 661 27.26 5.07 -23.59
C GLY A 661 26.78 6.48 -23.22
N GLN A 662 27.62 7.20 -22.49
CA GLN A 662 27.56 8.66 -22.34
C GLN A 662 27.65 9.33 -23.71
N LEU A 663 26.88 10.40 -23.94
CA LEU A 663 27.26 11.47 -24.84
C LEU A 663 26.85 12.82 -24.22
N THR A 664 27.89 13.64 -24.08
CA THR A 664 28.04 15.06 -23.72
C THR A 664 26.82 15.97 -23.78
#